data_AF-A0A3P6DMJ4-F1
#
_entry.id   AF-A0A3P6DMJ4-F1
#
_cell.length_a   1.000
_cell.length_b   1.000
_cell.length_c   1.000
_cell.angle_alpha   90.00
_cell.angle_beta   90.00
_cell.angle_gamma   90.00
#
_symmetry.space_group_name_H-M   'P 1'
#
loop_
_entity.id
_entity.type
_entity.pdbx_description
1 polymer ?
#
loop_
_entity_poly.entity_id
_entity_poly.type
_entity_poly.pdbx_seq_one_letter_code
_entity_poly.pdbx_strand_id
1 'polypeptide(L)'
;MDHKSARVSARTPSSGDEFKDVIKGLIKLLMLVIFLGYAFIWILMPTLIYRTKWLPVMRTEFGFSTYFGLAGLTLFMLMFPMLLLACLGCLYLHLKKQKTNNHLISRQKATGGGVLAAMRRPMLVKGPLGIVSATELIFLAMFVALLLWNFFIYLRNAFPMITPQSAAKLHQKIWQAKLEAMAIRIGLVGNACLAFLFIPVVRGSSLLPVLGLTSESSIKYHIWLGHLLMTIFTVHGLCFVVYWASMHEISQMVTWSKTEMSNVAGEIALLSGIVMWATSYPSIRRRFFEVFFYSHYLYIIFMFFYVLHVGIAFCFIVLPGFYMFMVDRFLRFLQSRDNVRLLSARVLSSNTAELTFSKAKELMYNPTSTLFVNIPCISKLQWHPFTITSSSNLEPEMLSIVIKSEGKWSTKLYKMLSTWDHDTDRTLSVSVEGPYGPVSTDFLWHDVLVMVSGGSGITPFISIIRDLIAMSQTTTTCETPKITLVCAFKKASDIAMLDLILPSSGLKLSSDLNIQIEAFITKDNEPSDEETQKIRTLWFKPSPSDRPISAILGPNSWLWLAAILSSSFIIFLIIVGIMTRYYIYPIDQNKSKYNAASRSILYLLVLCVGIMMTSSAAVLWNKKKYKVEGSKQVENVDVPSPTSSPSSWTDREIESTPQESLVQCTNLHFGERPDLKKILLDTKGSSVGVMVCGPKKMRQEVANICSSGLAENLHFESISFSW
;
A
#
# COMPACT_ATOMS: atom_id res chain seq x y z
N MET A 1 -12.02 -53.85 -26.30
CA MET A 1 -11.16 -52.65 -26.30
C MET A 1 -12.07 -51.48 -26.00
N ASP A 2 -12.28 -51.18 -24.72
CA ASP A 2 -13.19 -50.10 -24.27
C ASP A 2 -12.40 -49.08 -23.46
N HIS A 3 -12.31 -47.87 -23.99
CA HIS A 3 -11.80 -46.69 -23.28
C HIS A 3 -12.82 -46.26 -22.22
N LYS A 4 -12.61 -46.68 -20.97
CA LYS A 4 -13.33 -46.11 -19.82
C LYS A 4 -12.76 -44.73 -19.47
N SER A 5 -13.51 -43.70 -19.87
CA SER A 5 -13.43 -42.33 -19.35
C SER A 5 -13.53 -42.34 -17.81
N ALA A 6 -12.42 -42.06 -17.12
CA ALA A 6 -12.41 -41.80 -15.69
C ALA A 6 -13.04 -40.42 -15.42
N ARG A 7 -14.35 -40.39 -15.14
CA ARG A 7 -15.01 -39.23 -14.52
C ARG A 7 -14.48 -39.12 -13.09
N VAL A 8 -13.61 -38.15 -12.86
CA VAL A 8 -13.15 -37.78 -11.51
C VAL A 8 -14.32 -37.17 -10.76
N SER A 9 -14.72 -37.82 -9.66
CA SER A 9 -15.67 -37.32 -8.68
C SER A 9 -15.15 -36.02 -8.07
N ALA A 10 -15.84 -34.90 -8.32
CA ALA A 10 -15.63 -33.68 -7.57
C ALA A 10 -15.99 -33.96 -6.10
N ARG A 11 -15.00 -33.88 -5.19
CA ARG A 11 -15.25 -33.96 -3.75
C ARG A 11 -16.33 -32.93 -3.40
N THR A 12 -17.47 -33.39 -2.91
CA THR A 12 -18.51 -32.55 -2.32
C THR A 12 -17.89 -31.74 -1.18
N PRO A 13 -18.10 -30.41 -1.13
CA PRO A 13 -17.56 -29.59 -0.04
C PRO A 13 -18.06 -30.11 1.31
N SER A 14 -17.19 -30.12 2.32
CA SER A 14 -17.59 -30.50 3.66
C SER A 14 -18.61 -29.47 4.20
N SER A 15 -19.56 -29.88 5.05
CA SER A 15 -20.55 -28.97 5.66
C SER A 15 -19.91 -27.78 6.39
N GLY A 16 -18.68 -27.94 6.88
CA GLY A 16 -17.90 -26.86 7.50
C GLY A 16 -17.35 -25.82 6.51
N ASP A 17 -17.07 -26.20 5.26
CA ASP A 17 -16.59 -25.27 4.23
C ASP A 17 -17.73 -24.41 3.67
N GLU A 18 -18.91 -25.01 3.49
CA GLU A 18 -20.13 -24.28 3.12
C GLU A 18 -20.50 -23.24 4.19
N PHE A 19 -20.47 -23.62 5.47
CA PHE A 19 -20.73 -22.70 6.58
C PHE A 19 -19.76 -21.50 6.60
N LYS A 20 -18.47 -21.73 6.36
CA LYS A 20 -17.47 -20.64 6.27
C LYS A 20 -17.73 -19.72 5.09
N ASP A 21 -18.18 -20.25 3.95
CA ASP A 21 -18.49 -19.43 2.77
C ASP A 21 -19.76 -18.60 2.98
N VAL A 22 -20.77 -19.14 3.66
CA VAL A 22 -21.93 -18.37 4.13
C VAL A 22 -21.50 -17.23 5.06
N ILE A 23 -20.64 -17.49 6.04
CA ILE A 23 -20.11 -16.45 6.95
C ILE A 23 -19.37 -15.35 6.17
N LYS A 24 -18.51 -15.71 5.21
CA LYS A 24 -17.79 -14.72 4.38
C LYS A 24 -18.78 -13.85 3.58
N GLY A 25 -19.82 -14.48 3.01
CA GLY A 25 -20.89 -13.78 2.31
C GLY A 25 -21.61 -12.79 3.20
N LEU A 26 -21.97 -13.21 4.42
CA LEU A 26 -22.62 -12.36 5.43
C LEU A 26 -21.73 -11.20 5.87
N ILE A 27 -20.43 -11.43 6.14
CA ILE A 27 -19.50 -10.36 6.51
C ILE A 27 -19.38 -9.36 5.36
N LYS A 28 -19.25 -9.83 4.11
CA LYS A 28 -19.15 -8.95 2.94
C LYS A 28 -20.43 -8.12 2.74
N LEU A 29 -21.60 -8.72 2.93
CA LEU A 29 -22.88 -8.02 2.89
C LEU A 29 -22.96 -6.95 3.99
N LEU A 30 -22.60 -7.29 5.22
CA LEU A 30 -22.58 -6.36 6.35
C LEU A 30 -21.64 -5.17 6.08
N MET A 31 -20.43 -5.45 5.56
CA MET A 31 -19.48 -4.40 5.17
C MET A 31 -20.06 -3.47 4.10
N LEU A 32 -20.75 -4.01 3.09
CA LEU A 32 -21.41 -3.22 2.05
C LEU A 32 -22.51 -2.33 2.64
N VAL A 33 -23.36 -2.86 3.51
CA VAL A 33 -24.43 -2.10 4.18
C VAL A 33 -23.85 -0.95 5.00
N ILE A 34 -22.80 -1.21 5.79
CA ILE A 34 -22.12 -0.18 6.59
C ILE A 34 -21.50 0.90 5.69
N PHE A 35 -20.84 0.49 4.60
CA PHE A 35 -20.23 1.43 3.65
C PHE A 35 -21.29 2.32 2.95
N LEU A 36 -22.40 1.74 2.51
CA LEU A 36 -23.52 2.49 1.91
C LEU A 36 -24.16 3.45 2.92
N GLY A 37 -24.34 3.02 4.16
CA GLY A 37 -24.82 3.88 5.25
C GLY A 37 -23.85 5.04 5.54
N TYR A 38 -22.55 4.77 5.55
CA TYR A 38 -21.52 5.80 5.71
C TYR A 38 -21.51 6.80 4.56
N ALA A 39 -21.61 6.34 3.31
CA ALA A 39 -21.73 7.22 2.15
C ALA A 39 -23.01 8.07 2.19
N PHE A 40 -24.12 7.48 2.64
CA PHE A 40 -25.39 8.19 2.82
C PHE A 40 -25.29 9.33 3.84
N ILE A 41 -24.56 9.12 4.95
CA ILE A 41 -24.31 10.17 5.94
C ILE A 41 -23.59 11.36 5.29
N TRP A 42 -22.56 11.12 4.46
CA TRP A 42 -21.84 12.20 3.76
C TRP A 42 -22.74 13.00 2.81
N ILE A 43 -23.66 12.33 2.09
CA ILE A 43 -24.61 12.99 1.17
C ILE A 43 -25.66 13.81 1.95
N LEU A 44 -26.11 13.30 3.10
CA LEU A 44 -27.19 13.91 3.88
C LEU A 44 -26.68 15.05 4.76
N MET A 45 -25.45 14.98 5.27
CA MET A 45 -24.83 15.95 6.18
C MET A 45 -24.99 17.43 5.79
N PRO A 46 -24.87 17.86 4.51
CA PRO A 46 -25.08 19.26 4.14
C PRO A 46 -26.54 19.73 4.13
N THR A 47 -27.49 18.80 4.08
CA THR A 47 -28.91 19.11 3.83
C THR A 47 -29.58 19.79 5.04
N LEU A 48 -30.65 20.54 4.76
CA LEU A 48 -31.46 21.16 5.80
C LEU A 48 -32.14 20.09 6.67
N ILE A 49 -32.61 18.99 6.08
CA ILE A 49 -33.22 17.85 6.78
C ILE A 49 -32.27 17.32 7.85
N TYR A 50 -30.99 17.13 7.50
CA TYR A 50 -30.00 16.71 8.47
C TYR A 50 -29.87 17.72 9.61
N ARG A 51 -29.72 19.01 9.29
CA ARG A 51 -29.47 20.05 10.30
C ARG A 51 -30.65 20.33 11.22
N THR A 52 -31.89 20.27 10.72
CA THR A 52 -33.09 20.67 11.47
C THR A 52 -33.87 19.51 12.05
N LYS A 53 -33.85 18.33 11.41
CA LYS A 53 -34.59 17.15 11.90
C LYS A 53 -33.65 16.13 12.54
N TRP A 54 -32.63 15.68 11.82
CA TRP A 54 -31.82 14.55 12.29
C TRP A 54 -30.83 14.94 13.39
N LEU A 55 -30.06 16.01 13.18
CA LEU A 55 -29.01 16.44 14.10
C LEU A 55 -29.55 16.83 15.49
N PRO A 56 -30.68 17.56 15.63
CA PRO A 56 -31.26 17.83 16.93
C PRO A 56 -31.74 16.57 17.63
N VAL A 57 -32.48 15.69 16.94
CA VAL A 57 -32.93 14.40 17.49
C VAL A 57 -31.75 13.54 17.90
N MET A 58 -30.71 13.43 17.08
CA MET A 58 -29.50 12.69 17.45
C MET A 58 -28.77 13.33 18.62
N ARG A 59 -28.77 14.66 18.75
CA ARG A 59 -28.19 15.33 19.92
C ARG A 59 -29.02 15.14 21.18
N THR A 60 -30.33 15.04 21.09
CA THR A 60 -31.17 14.73 22.26
C THR A 60 -31.05 13.26 22.65
N GLU A 61 -30.99 12.34 21.70
CA GLU A 61 -30.87 10.90 22.00
C GLU A 61 -29.44 10.51 22.43
N PHE A 62 -28.42 11.04 21.76
CA PHE A 62 -27.01 10.63 21.95
C PHE A 62 -26.11 11.72 22.55
N GLY A 63 -26.52 12.99 22.53
CA GLY A 63 -25.68 14.13 22.92
C GLY A 63 -25.68 14.44 24.43
N PHE A 64 -26.58 13.87 25.22
CA PHE A 64 -26.55 13.98 26.70
C PHE A 64 -25.62 12.96 27.37
N SER A 65 -24.85 12.18 26.60
CA SER A 65 -23.83 11.31 27.19
C SER A 65 -22.89 12.17 28.05
N THR A 66 -22.95 11.93 29.36
CA THR A 66 -22.11 12.59 30.37
C THR A 66 -20.62 12.37 30.13
N TYR A 67 -20.26 11.39 29.29
CA TYR A 67 -18.89 10.97 29.02
C TYR A 67 -18.31 11.54 27.73
N PHE A 68 -19.09 11.69 26.66
CA PHE A 68 -18.54 12.07 25.34
C PHE A 68 -19.11 13.38 24.76
N GLY A 69 -20.21 13.89 25.33
CA GLY A 69 -20.85 15.14 24.90
C GLY A 69 -21.09 15.23 23.39
N LEU A 70 -20.96 16.44 22.83
CA LEU A 70 -21.18 16.71 21.40
C LEU A 70 -20.16 16.00 20.47
N ALA A 71 -18.95 15.73 20.98
CA ALA A 71 -17.90 15.06 20.22
C ALA A 71 -18.23 13.57 20.00
N GLY A 72 -18.91 12.94 20.97
CA GLY A 72 -19.35 11.55 20.92
C GLY A 72 -20.23 11.21 19.72
N LEU A 73 -21.16 12.11 19.36
CA LEU A 73 -22.00 11.92 18.18
C LEU A 73 -21.18 11.83 16.89
N THR A 74 -20.22 12.73 16.72
CA THR A 74 -19.37 12.78 15.52
C THR A 74 -18.45 11.55 15.47
N LEU A 75 -17.92 11.13 16.61
CA LEU A 75 -17.15 9.90 16.74
C LEU A 75 -17.98 8.66 16.36
N PHE A 76 -19.21 8.56 16.86
CA PHE A 76 -20.08 7.42 16.59
C PHE A 76 -20.53 7.36 15.12
N MET A 77 -20.85 8.51 14.52
CA MET A 77 -21.37 8.56 13.15
C MET A 77 -20.30 8.45 12.07
N LEU A 78 -19.08 8.94 12.33
CA LEU A 78 -18.05 9.04 11.28
C LEU A 78 -16.80 8.20 11.55
N MET A 79 -16.40 8.05 12.81
CA MET A 79 -15.21 7.28 13.14
C MET A 79 -15.49 5.81 13.35
N PHE A 80 -16.51 5.48 14.15
CA PHE A 80 -16.85 4.09 14.44
C PHE A 80 -17.14 3.24 13.19
N PRO A 81 -17.95 3.67 12.20
CA PRO A 81 -18.27 2.82 11.04
C PRO A 81 -17.05 2.48 10.19
N MET A 82 -16.12 3.42 10.04
CA MET A 82 -14.87 3.19 9.28
C MET A 82 -13.93 2.24 10.00
N LEU A 83 -13.81 2.33 11.33
CA LEU A 83 -13.02 1.38 12.11
C LEU A 83 -13.66 -0.01 12.15
N LEU A 84 -14.99 -0.08 12.25
CA LEU A 84 -15.73 -1.33 12.15
C LEU A 84 -15.51 -1.99 10.78
N LEU A 85 -15.54 -1.21 9.70
CA LEU A 85 -15.25 -1.71 8.35
C LEU A 85 -13.83 -2.27 8.25
N ALA A 86 -12.84 -1.61 8.85
CA ALA A 86 -11.46 -2.12 8.90
C ALA A 86 -11.35 -3.42 9.72
N CYS A 87 -12.00 -3.52 10.87
CA CYS A 87 -12.04 -4.73 11.70
C CYS A 87 -12.74 -5.90 11.00
N LEU A 88 -13.89 -5.67 10.38
CA LEU A 88 -14.60 -6.68 9.57
C LEU A 88 -13.78 -7.10 8.35
N GLY A 89 -13.07 -6.16 7.73
CA GLY A 89 -12.14 -6.45 6.63
C GLY A 89 -11.02 -7.38 7.07
N CYS A 90 -10.44 -7.18 8.25
CA CYS A 90 -9.45 -8.10 8.81
C CYS A 90 -10.02 -9.52 9.01
N LEU A 91 -11.23 -9.63 9.56
CA LEU A 91 -11.89 -10.92 9.76
C LEU A 91 -12.17 -11.62 8.42
N TYR A 92 -12.68 -10.88 7.43
CA TYR A 92 -12.92 -11.39 6.08
C TYR A 92 -11.63 -11.92 5.42
N LEU A 93 -10.54 -11.14 5.49
CA LEU A 93 -9.26 -11.54 4.91
C LEU A 93 -8.64 -12.74 5.63
N HIS A 94 -8.82 -12.87 6.94
CA HIS A 94 -8.40 -14.05 7.68
C HIS A 94 -9.12 -15.32 7.18
N LEU A 95 -10.44 -15.25 7.00
CA LEU A 95 -11.24 -16.35 6.47
C LEU A 95 -10.90 -16.66 5.00
N LYS A 96 -10.52 -15.65 4.20
CA LYS A 96 -10.05 -15.84 2.81
C LYS A 96 -8.69 -16.54 2.77
N LYS A 97 -7.72 -16.11 3.59
CA LYS A 97 -6.36 -16.67 3.66
C LYS A 97 -6.38 -18.18 3.91
N GLN A 98 -7.26 -18.66 4.79
CA GLN A 98 -7.37 -20.08 5.15
C GLN A 98 -7.78 -20.99 3.96
N LYS A 99 -8.49 -20.47 2.95
CA LYS A 99 -8.95 -21.25 1.79
C LYS A 99 -7.88 -21.39 0.70
N THR A 100 -6.95 -20.43 0.60
CA THR A 100 -5.89 -20.45 -0.44
C THR A 100 -4.90 -21.60 -0.23
N ASN A 101 -4.67 -22.03 1.02
CA ASN A 101 -3.86 -23.20 1.33
C ASN A 101 -4.53 -24.55 0.98
N ASN A 102 -5.87 -24.60 0.87
CA ASN A 102 -6.62 -25.85 0.72
C ASN A 102 -7.20 -26.09 -0.68
N HIS A 103 -7.10 -25.12 -1.60
CA HIS A 103 -7.73 -25.21 -2.91
C HIS A 103 -6.83 -24.72 -4.05
N LEU A 104 -5.71 -25.43 -4.25
CA LEU A 104 -4.97 -25.46 -5.53
C LEU A 104 -5.78 -26.14 -6.67
N ILE A 105 -7.02 -26.59 -6.42
CA ILE A 105 -7.72 -27.56 -7.30
C ILE A 105 -9.06 -27.05 -7.87
N SER A 106 -9.57 -25.87 -7.49
CA SER A 106 -10.81 -25.37 -8.12
C SER A 106 -10.50 -24.53 -9.35
N ARG A 107 -10.40 -25.21 -10.50
CA ARG A 107 -10.43 -24.62 -11.85
C ARG A 107 -11.82 -24.02 -12.10
N GLN A 108 -12.23 -23.01 -11.33
CA GLN A 108 -13.37 -22.20 -11.71
C GLN A 108 -12.84 -21.23 -12.76
N LYS A 109 -12.86 -21.69 -14.03
CA LYS A 109 -12.76 -20.83 -15.20
C LYS A 109 -13.53 -19.56 -14.86
N ALA A 110 -12.82 -18.46 -14.67
CA ALA A 110 -13.43 -17.15 -14.63
C ALA A 110 -13.88 -16.88 -16.07
N THR A 111 -14.96 -17.51 -16.50
CA THR A 111 -15.81 -17.01 -17.59
C THR A 111 -16.49 -15.76 -17.07
N GLY A 112 -15.68 -14.73 -16.80
CA GLY A 112 -16.10 -13.41 -16.39
C GLY A 112 -16.20 -12.52 -17.62
N GLY A 113 -16.79 -13.01 -18.72
CA GLY A 113 -17.26 -12.19 -19.84
C GLY A 113 -18.48 -11.37 -19.40
N GLY A 114 -18.30 -10.54 -18.37
CA GLY A 114 -19.34 -9.69 -17.79
C GLY A 114 -18.96 -8.22 -17.88
N VAL A 115 -19.99 -7.36 -17.86
CA VAL A 115 -19.86 -5.89 -17.88
C VAL A 115 -18.81 -5.39 -16.87
N LEU A 116 -18.71 -6.02 -15.69
CA LEU A 116 -17.76 -5.64 -14.64
C LEU A 116 -16.28 -5.89 -15.03
N ALA A 117 -15.99 -6.93 -15.81
CA ALA A 117 -14.64 -7.20 -16.32
C ALA A 117 -14.27 -6.25 -17.47
N ALA A 118 -15.24 -5.91 -18.32
CA ALA A 118 -15.08 -4.87 -19.34
C ALA A 118 -14.79 -3.49 -18.71
N MET A 119 -15.45 -3.15 -17.59
CA MET A 119 -15.21 -1.90 -16.85
C MET A 119 -13.84 -1.82 -16.16
N ARG A 120 -13.15 -2.95 -15.94
CA ARG A 120 -11.78 -2.99 -15.42
C ARG A 120 -10.73 -2.70 -16.49
N ARG A 121 -11.09 -2.68 -17.77
CA ARG A 121 -10.15 -2.33 -18.86
C ARG A 121 -9.66 -0.88 -18.70
N PRO A 122 -8.39 -0.60 -19.03
CA PRO A 122 -7.87 0.76 -19.02
C PRO A 122 -8.61 1.59 -20.07
N MET A 123 -9.20 2.71 -19.65
CA MET A 123 -9.97 3.59 -20.54
C MET A 123 -9.21 4.86 -20.87
N LEU A 124 -8.52 5.43 -19.87
CA LEU A 124 -7.62 6.56 -20.07
C LEU A 124 -6.18 6.08 -19.93
N VAL A 125 -5.42 6.17 -21.02
CA VAL A 125 -4.04 5.68 -21.07
C VAL A 125 -3.04 6.83 -21.19
N LYS A 126 -3.49 7.99 -21.66
CA LYS A 126 -2.69 9.22 -21.81
C LYS A 126 -3.28 10.34 -20.94
N GLY A 127 -2.43 11.09 -20.25
CA GLY A 127 -2.84 12.25 -19.45
C GLY A 127 -2.14 12.40 -18.09
N PRO A 128 -2.45 13.47 -17.34
CA PRO A 128 -1.89 13.72 -16.00
C PRO A 128 -2.34 12.68 -14.97
N LEU A 129 -3.51 12.05 -15.18
CA LEU A 129 -4.07 11.03 -14.30
C LEU A 129 -3.40 9.64 -14.44
N GLY A 130 -2.59 9.42 -15.49
CA GLY A 130 -1.94 8.12 -15.72
C GLY A 130 -2.85 7.10 -16.40
N ILE A 131 -2.59 5.80 -16.14
CA ILE A 131 -3.41 4.70 -16.65
C ILE A 131 -4.56 4.48 -15.66
N VAL A 132 -5.79 4.72 -16.11
CA VAL A 132 -6.99 4.72 -15.26
C VAL A 132 -8.07 3.84 -15.90
N SER A 133 -8.69 2.98 -15.10
CA SER A 133 -9.81 2.14 -15.55
C SER A 133 -11.14 2.92 -15.57
N ALA A 134 -12.15 2.40 -16.26
CA ALA A 134 -13.47 3.04 -16.27
C ALA A 134 -14.09 3.10 -14.86
N THR A 135 -13.90 2.06 -14.04
CA THR A 135 -14.37 2.05 -12.64
C THR A 135 -13.75 3.17 -11.80
N GLU A 136 -12.45 3.41 -11.97
CA GLU A 136 -11.73 4.46 -11.24
C GLU A 136 -12.20 5.86 -11.66
N LEU A 137 -12.47 6.05 -12.95
CA LEU A 137 -12.99 7.32 -13.44
C LEU A 137 -14.42 7.60 -12.93
N ILE A 138 -15.29 6.59 -12.90
CA ILE A 138 -16.63 6.71 -12.33
C ILE A 138 -16.54 7.06 -10.84
N PHE A 139 -15.69 6.36 -10.08
CA PHE A 139 -15.51 6.66 -8.66
C PHE A 139 -14.97 8.08 -8.42
N LEU A 140 -14.00 8.52 -9.22
CA LEU A 140 -13.49 9.89 -9.18
C LEU A 140 -14.60 10.91 -9.48
N ALA A 141 -15.40 10.68 -10.52
CA ALA A 141 -16.52 11.54 -10.89
C ALA A 141 -17.59 11.61 -9.79
N MET A 142 -17.95 10.46 -9.21
CA MET A 142 -18.87 10.39 -8.06
C MET A 142 -18.34 11.16 -6.85
N PHE A 143 -17.04 11.04 -6.56
CA PHE A 143 -16.42 11.77 -5.46
C PHE A 143 -16.41 13.28 -5.69
N VAL A 144 -16.06 13.73 -6.90
CA VAL A 144 -16.13 15.17 -7.27
C VAL A 144 -17.58 15.67 -7.19
N ALA A 145 -18.55 14.89 -7.68
CA ALA A 145 -19.97 15.22 -7.57
C ALA A 145 -20.41 15.36 -6.11
N LEU A 146 -19.95 14.49 -5.20
CA LEU A 146 -20.21 14.61 -3.77
C LEU A 146 -19.65 15.91 -3.18
N LEU A 147 -18.43 16.31 -3.55
CA LEU A 147 -17.85 17.56 -3.07
C LEU A 147 -18.61 18.79 -3.58
N LEU A 148 -18.97 18.79 -4.86
CA LEU A 148 -19.79 19.85 -5.46
C LEU A 148 -21.18 19.90 -4.79
N TRP A 149 -21.83 18.76 -4.62
CA TRP A 149 -23.10 18.64 -3.89
C TRP A 149 -23.01 19.25 -2.50
N ASN A 150 -21.99 18.85 -1.72
CA ASN A 150 -21.76 19.39 -0.39
C ASN A 150 -21.60 20.91 -0.43
N PHE A 151 -20.75 21.41 -1.32
CA PHE A 151 -20.52 22.85 -1.48
C PHE A 151 -21.80 23.62 -1.82
N PHE A 152 -22.51 23.23 -2.88
CA PHE A 152 -23.71 23.91 -3.35
C PHE A 152 -24.84 23.90 -2.33
N ILE A 153 -25.10 22.76 -1.69
CA ILE A 153 -26.16 22.66 -0.69
C ILE A 153 -25.81 23.46 0.57
N TYR A 154 -24.54 23.45 1.00
CA TYR A 154 -24.11 24.29 2.11
C TYR A 154 -24.31 25.78 1.81
N LEU A 155 -24.00 26.25 0.60
CA LEU A 155 -24.22 27.64 0.20
C LEU A 155 -25.71 27.98 0.09
N ARG A 156 -26.49 27.11 -0.56
CA ARG A 156 -27.95 27.27 -0.70
C ARG A 156 -28.64 27.41 0.65
N ASN A 157 -28.16 26.68 1.67
CA ASN A 157 -28.71 26.76 3.02
C ASN A 157 -28.19 27.96 3.82
N ALA A 158 -26.98 28.45 3.53
CA ALA A 158 -26.37 29.55 4.27
C ALA A 158 -26.79 30.94 3.77
N PHE A 159 -26.81 31.16 2.45
CA PHE A 159 -27.05 32.48 1.87
C PHE A 159 -28.42 33.09 2.20
N PRO A 160 -29.53 32.34 2.28
CA PRO A 160 -30.82 32.89 2.69
C PRO A 160 -30.84 33.40 4.13
N MET A 161 -29.96 32.90 5.01
CA MET A 161 -29.86 33.38 6.40
C MET A 161 -29.12 34.72 6.49
N ILE A 162 -28.44 35.15 5.42
CA ILE A 162 -27.66 36.39 5.37
C ILE A 162 -28.56 37.50 4.83
N THR A 163 -29.21 38.22 5.73
CA THR A 163 -30.04 39.40 5.44
C THR A 163 -29.25 40.69 5.66
N PRO A 164 -29.68 41.82 5.09
CA PRO A 164 -29.06 43.12 5.38
C PRO A 164 -29.02 43.43 6.89
N GLN A 165 -30.08 43.03 7.62
CA GLN A 165 -30.19 43.21 9.07
C GLN A 165 -29.18 42.34 9.85
N SER A 166 -29.01 41.06 9.47
CA SER A 166 -28.04 40.18 10.13
C SER A 166 -26.61 40.60 9.84
N ALA A 167 -26.32 41.07 8.63
CA ALA A 167 -25.00 41.59 8.26
C ALA A 167 -24.68 42.90 8.99
N ALA A 168 -25.65 43.84 9.05
CA ALA A 168 -25.51 45.08 9.80
C ALA A 168 -25.25 44.86 11.30
N LYS A 169 -25.85 43.81 11.90
CA LYS A 169 -25.62 43.45 13.31
C LYS A 169 -24.15 43.11 13.61
N LEU A 170 -23.43 42.55 12.64
CA LEU A 170 -22.01 42.23 12.72
C LEU A 170 -21.12 43.33 12.14
N HIS A 171 -21.68 44.50 11.82
CA HIS A 171 -20.99 45.60 11.13
C HIS A 171 -20.39 45.19 9.77
N GLN A 172 -20.99 44.19 9.11
CA GLN A 172 -20.54 43.63 7.84
C GLN A 172 -21.43 44.11 6.68
N LYS A 173 -20.83 44.27 5.50
CA LYS A 173 -21.53 44.35 4.22
C LYS A 173 -22.03 42.94 3.82
N ILE A 174 -23.13 42.89 3.06
CA ILE A 174 -23.75 41.62 2.64
C ILE A 174 -22.76 40.70 1.92
N TRP A 175 -21.91 41.25 1.05
CA TRP A 175 -20.92 40.46 0.33
C TRP A 175 -19.81 39.92 1.24
N GLN A 176 -19.44 40.66 2.30
CA GLN A 176 -18.43 40.23 3.28
C GLN A 176 -18.96 39.04 4.10
N ALA A 177 -20.21 39.14 4.59
CA ALA A 177 -20.88 38.04 5.28
C ALA A 177 -21.02 36.78 4.39
N LYS A 178 -21.33 36.98 3.10
CA LYS A 178 -21.39 35.87 2.12
C LYS A 178 -20.00 35.25 1.88
N LEU A 179 -18.95 36.05 1.82
CA LEU A 179 -17.57 35.58 1.66
C LEU A 179 -17.11 34.76 2.87
N GLU A 180 -17.34 35.24 4.09
CA GLU A 180 -17.05 34.52 5.33
C GLU A 180 -17.80 33.18 5.37
N ALA A 181 -19.11 33.20 5.12
CA ALA A 181 -19.92 31.99 5.08
C ALA A 181 -19.38 30.98 4.05
N MET A 182 -19.05 31.45 2.84
CA MET A 182 -18.45 30.63 1.79
C MET A 182 -17.11 30.03 2.23
N ALA A 183 -16.22 30.83 2.80
CA ALA A 183 -14.90 30.38 3.28
C ALA A 183 -15.02 29.23 4.27
N ILE A 184 -15.93 29.32 5.26
CA ILE A 184 -16.18 28.24 6.22
C ILE A 184 -16.64 26.96 5.51
N ARG A 185 -17.54 27.06 4.52
CA ARG A 185 -18.05 25.88 3.79
C ARG A 185 -17.00 25.23 2.91
N ILE A 186 -16.11 26.00 2.30
CA ILE A 186 -14.95 25.48 1.56
C ILE A 186 -14.07 24.62 2.48
N GLY A 187 -13.79 25.09 3.70
CA GLY A 187 -13.07 24.32 4.71
C GLY A 187 -13.76 23.00 5.07
N LEU A 188 -15.09 23.02 5.30
CA LEU A 188 -15.88 21.82 5.58
C LEU A 188 -15.85 20.80 4.43
N VAL A 189 -15.89 21.26 3.17
CA VAL A 189 -15.74 20.38 1.99
C VAL A 189 -14.34 19.78 1.93
N GLY A 190 -13.31 20.55 2.29
CA GLY A 190 -11.94 20.05 2.37
C GLY A 190 -11.74 18.93 3.41
N ASN A 191 -12.49 18.96 4.51
CA ASN A 191 -12.47 17.87 5.51
C ASN A 191 -12.89 16.52 4.93
N ALA A 192 -13.78 16.50 3.92
CA ALA A 192 -14.10 15.26 3.21
C ALA A 192 -12.87 14.70 2.50
N CYS A 193 -12.09 15.53 1.81
CA CYS A 193 -10.86 15.10 1.15
C CYS A 193 -9.83 14.59 2.17
N LEU A 194 -9.66 15.30 3.28
CA LEU A 194 -8.70 14.92 4.33
C LEU A 194 -9.07 13.60 5.03
N ALA A 195 -10.37 13.33 5.20
CA ALA A 195 -10.86 12.07 5.80
C ALA A 195 -10.41 10.83 5.01
N PHE A 196 -10.37 10.93 3.68
CA PHE A 196 -9.95 9.82 2.81
C PHE A 196 -8.45 9.85 2.44
N LEU A 197 -7.74 10.97 2.65
CA LEU A 197 -6.35 11.18 2.19
C LEU A 197 -5.36 10.11 2.67
N PHE A 198 -5.52 9.64 3.92
CA PHE A 198 -4.57 8.72 4.55
C PHE A 198 -4.84 7.25 4.23
N ILE A 199 -6.07 6.89 3.83
CA ILE A 199 -6.45 5.48 3.57
C ILE A 199 -5.55 4.83 2.50
N PRO A 200 -5.25 5.48 1.35
CA PRO A 200 -4.43 4.87 0.31
C PRO A 200 -2.97 4.62 0.69
N VAL A 201 -2.44 5.27 1.75
CA VAL A 201 -1.03 5.14 2.17
C VAL A 201 -0.82 4.13 3.32
N VAL A 202 -1.90 3.56 3.84
CA VAL A 202 -1.87 2.52 4.89
C VAL A 202 -1.57 1.15 4.27
N ARG A 203 -0.28 0.79 4.13
CA ARG A 203 0.19 -0.43 3.46
C ARG A 203 -0.33 -1.72 4.10
N GLY A 204 -0.45 -1.74 5.44
CA GLY A 204 -0.97 -2.89 6.19
C GLY A 204 -2.49 -2.89 6.39
N SER A 205 -3.25 -1.96 5.78
CA SER A 205 -4.70 -1.88 6.00
C SER A 205 -5.45 -3.05 5.37
N SER A 206 -6.51 -3.50 6.03
CA SER A 206 -7.46 -4.48 5.50
C SER A 206 -8.42 -3.88 4.46
N LEU A 207 -8.59 -2.56 4.42
CA LEU A 207 -9.54 -1.91 3.52
C LEU A 207 -9.09 -1.99 2.06
N LEU A 208 -7.79 -1.81 1.79
CA LEU A 208 -7.28 -1.84 0.41
C LEU A 208 -7.49 -3.22 -0.23
N PRO A 209 -7.09 -4.34 0.41
CA PRO A 209 -7.26 -5.66 -0.21
C PRO A 209 -8.71 -6.12 -0.32
N VAL A 210 -9.61 -5.68 0.58
CA VAL A 210 -11.06 -5.96 0.45
C VAL A 210 -11.63 -5.30 -0.80
N LEU A 211 -11.16 -4.10 -1.14
CA LEU A 211 -11.50 -3.40 -2.38
C LEU A 211 -10.78 -3.96 -3.61
N GLY A 212 -9.90 -4.96 -3.43
CA GLY A 212 -9.07 -5.52 -4.51
C GLY A 212 -7.93 -4.59 -4.94
N LEU A 213 -7.54 -3.64 -4.10
CA LEU A 213 -6.45 -2.70 -4.35
C LEU A 213 -5.18 -3.12 -3.61
N THR A 214 -4.04 -2.87 -4.24
CA THR A 214 -2.72 -2.97 -3.59
C THR A 214 -2.32 -1.61 -3.04
N SER A 215 -1.42 -1.59 -2.06
CA SER A 215 -0.90 -0.34 -1.51
C SER A 215 -0.18 0.51 -2.57
N GLU A 216 0.49 -0.14 -3.51
CA GLU A 216 1.22 0.52 -4.61
C GLU A 216 0.29 1.20 -5.61
N SER A 217 -0.74 0.47 -6.07
CA SER A 217 -1.75 1.01 -6.99
C SER A 217 -2.57 2.13 -6.35
N SER A 218 -2.64 2.16 -5.01
CA SER A 218 -3.42 3.14 -4.26
C SER A 218 -2.73 4.51 -4.12
N ILE A 219 -1.42 4.61 -4.31
CA ILE A 219 -0.65 5.87 -4.16
C ILE A 219 -1.19 6.97 -5.09
N LYS A 220 -1.68 6.63 -6.29
CA LYS A 220 -2.27 7.61 -7.21
C LYS A 220 -3.47 8.34 -6.60
N TYR A 221 -4.28 7.66 -5.80
CA TYR A 221 -5.43 8.27 -5.11
C TYR A 221 -5.00 9.25 -4.04
N HIS A 222 -3.91 8.94 -3.30
CA HIS A 222 -3.33 9.88 -2.35
C HIS A 222 -2.84 11.15 -3.04
N ILE A 223 -2.20 11.03 -4.20
CA ILE A 223 -1.75 12.18 -5.00
C ILE A 223 -2.96 13.02 -5.44
N TRP A 224 -4.01 12.41 -6.00
CA TRP A 224 -5.22 13.14 -6.44
C TRP A 224 -5.93 13.85 -5.28
N LEU A 225 -6.15 13.14 -4.18
CA LEU A 225 -6.77 13.70 -2.97
C LEU A 225 -5.90 14.80 -2.36
N GLY A 226 -4.57 14.67 -2.38
CA GLY A 226 -3.65 15.67 -1.89
C GLY A 226 -3.71 16.97 -2.69
N HIS A 227 -3.72 16.91 -4.02
CA HIS A 227 -3.90 18.10 -4.86
C HIS A 227 -5.26 18.77 -4.61
N LEU A 228 -6.33 17.99 -4.54
CA LEU A 228 -7.67 18.50 -4.33
C LEU A 228 -7.81 19.17 -2.95
N LEU A 229 -7.35 18.49 -1.90
CA LEU A 229 -7.32 19.00 -0.53
C LEU A 229 -6.56 20.32 -0.44
N MET A 230 -5.32 20.35 -0.93
CA MET A 230 -4.47 21.54 -0.79
C MET A 230 -5.01 22.72 -1.60
N THR A 231 -5.63 22.46 -2.75
CA THR A 231 -6.35 23.50 -3.51
C THR A 231 -7.50 24.07 -2.69
N ILE A 232 -8.37 23.21 -2.13
CA ILE A 232 -9.53 23.64 -1.33
C ILE A 232 -9.10 24.41 -0.08
N PHE A 233 -8.10 23.92 0.65
CA PHE A 233 -7.59 24.59 1.86
C PHE A 233 -6.87 25.90 1.57
N THR A 234 -6.15 26.00 0.45
CA THR A 234 -5.56 27.27 0.01
C THR A 234 -6.64 28.30 -0.34
N VAL A 235 -7.69 27.90 -1.08
CA VAL A 235 -8.82 28.80 -1.37
C VAL A 235 -9.53 29.21 -0.09
N HIS A 236 -9.76 28.29 0.84
CA HIS A 236 -10.32 28.58 2.17
C HIS A 236 -9.52 29.66 2.92
N GLY A 237 -8.19 29.48 3.03
CA GLY A 237 -7.32 30.47 3.67
C GLY A 237 -7.33 31.83 2.95
N LEU A 238 -7.22 31.83 1.61
CA LEU A 238 -7.27 33.05 0.80
C LEU A 238 -8.59 33.81 0.98
N CYS A 239 -9.73 33.12 1.00
CA CYS A 239 -11.02 33.78 1.24
C CYS A 239 -11.07 34.48 2.60
N PHE A 240 -10.49 33.88 3.65
CA PHE A 240 -10.39 34.50 4.97
C PHE A 240 -9.44 35.69 5.00
N VAL A 241 -8.29 35.60 4.34
CA VAL A 241 -7.36 36.74 4.20
C VAL A 241 -8.03 37.92 3.50
N VAL A 242 -8.74 37.68 2.40
CA VAL A 242 -9.49 38.72 1.68
C VAL A 242 -10.60 39.30 2.55
N TYR A 243 -11.33 38.45 3.27
CA TYR A 243 -12.39 38.88 4.19
C TYR A 243 -11.85 39.78 5.32
N TRP A 244 -10.80 39.37 6.02
CA TRP A 244 -10.21 40.15 7.11
C TRP A 244 -9.55 41.44 6.62
N ALA A 245 -8.89 41.42 5.46
CA ALA A 245 -8.34 42.62 4.83
C ALA A 245 -9.44 43.65 4.51
N SER A 246 -10.58 43.16 4.00
CA SER A 246 -11.77 43.98 3.72
C SER A 246 -12.44 44.56 4.97
N MET A 247 -12.34 43.87 6.10
CA MET A 247 -12.85 44.35 7.39
C MET A 247 -11.84 45.25 8.14
N HIS A 248 -10.63 45.44 7.60
CA HIS A 248 -9.51 46.07 8.30
C HIS A 248 -9.10 45.35 9.61
N GLU A 249 -9.36 44.04 9.70
CA GLU A 249 -9.12 43.20 10.89
C GLU A 249 -8.05 42.13 10.62
N ILE A 250 -6.97 42.46 9.90
CA ILE A 250 -5.90 41.51 9.56
C ILE A 250 -5.22 40.91 10.81
N SER A 251 -5.27 41.61 11.95
CA SER A 251 -4.80 41.09 13.25
C SER A 251 -5.48 39.77 13.67
N GLN A 252 -6.65 39.45 13.12
CA GLN A 252 -7.34 38.17 13.37
C GLN A 252 -6.52 36.96 12.90
N MET A 253 -5.63 37.11 11.91
CA MET A 253 -4.72 36.05 11.45
C MET A 253 -3.78 35.56 12.57
N VAL A 254 -3.39 36.48 13.46
CA VAL A 254 -2.44 36.22 14.56
C VAL A 254 -3.17 35.94 15.88
N THR A 255 -4.51 35.90 15.87
CA THR A 255 -5.30 35.72 17.08
C THR A 255 -5.39 34.26 17.48
N TRP A 256 -4.94 33.96 18.72
CA TRP A 256 -5.11 32.66 19.35
C TRP A 256 -6.34 32.69 20.27
N SER A 257 -7.48 32.19 19.78
CA SER A 257 -8.70 32.18 20.58
C SER A 257 -8.64 31.12 21.70
N LYS A 258 -9.19 31.44 22.89
CA LYS A 258 -9.25 30.51 24.04
C LYS A 258 -10.46 29.57 23.98
N THR A 259 -11.52 29.98 23.28
CA THR A 259 -12.84 29.35 23.30
C THR A 259 -13.23 28.67 21.98
N GLU A 260 -12.68 29.10 20.85
CA GLU A 260 -13.05 28.63 19.51
C GLU A 260 -11.82 28.27 18.64
N MET A 261 -12.01 28.18 17.32
CA MET A 261 -10.98 27.84 16.34
C MET A 261 -9.77 28.79 16.45
N SER A 262 -8.55 28.24 16.43
CA SER A 262 -7.32 29.06 16.44
C SER A 262 -6.88 29.36 15.01
N ASN A 263 -6.89 30.65 14.64
CA ASN A 263 -6.49 31.09 13.29
C ASN A 263 -5.00 30.86 13.05
N VAL A 264 -4.15 31.18 14.04
CA VAL A 264 -2.70 30.92 14.00
C VAL A 264 -2.41 29.43 13.74
N ALA A 265 -3.16 28.53 14.38
CA ALA A 265 -3.00 27.11 14.14
C ALA A 265 -3.39 26.73 12.69
N GLY A 266 -4.45 27.36 12.16
CA GLY A 266 -4.85 27.21 10.75
C GLY A 266 -3.76 27.69 9.79
N GLU A 267 -3.13 28.84 10.06
CA GLU A 267 -2.03 29.39 9.24
C GLU A 267 -0.80 28.49 9.25
N ILE A 268 -0.38 27.99 10.42
CA ILE A 268 0.76 27.05 10.53
C ILE A 268 0.47 25.74 9.80
N ALA A 269 -0.76 25.22 9.94
CA ALA A 269 -1.20 24.04 9.19
C ALA A 269 -1.18 24.31 7.68
N LEU A 270 -1.74 25.42 7.21
CA LEU A 270 -1.75 25.75 5.79
C LEU A 270 -0.35 25.94 5.23
N LEU A 271 0.53 26.67 5.92
CA LEU A 271 1.92 26.90 5.50
C LEU A 271 2.69 25.59 5.38
N SER A 272 2.61 24.71 6.39
CA SER A 272 3.24 23.39 6.33
C SER A 272 2.66 22.54 5.19
N GLY A 273 1.35 22.61 4.96
CA GLY A 273 0.67 22.01 3.82
C GLY A 273 1.19 22.50 2.47
N ILE A 274 1.35 23.81 2.29
CA ILE A 274 1.86 24.43 1.05
C ILE A 274 3.29 23.99 0.78
N VAL A 275 4.16 23.95 1.79
CA VAL A 275 5.54 23.46 1.63
C VAL A 275 5.56 22.01 1.16
N MET A 276 4.77 21.13 1.80
CA MET A 276 4.63 19.74 1.36
C MET A 276 4.09 19.63 -0.07
N TRP A 277 3.12 20.47 -0.41
CA TRP A 277 2.46 20.45 -1.71
C TRP A 277 3.41 20.87 -2.83
N ALA A 278 4.15 21.96 -2.63
CA ALA A 278 5.14 22.46 -3.57
C ALA A 278 6.24 21.42 -3.85
N THR A 279 6.80 20.80 -2.81
CA THR A 279 7.86 19.80 -2.97
C THR A 279 7.36 18.47 -3.54
N SER A 280 6.07 18.17 -3.43
CA SER A 280 5.45 16.97 -4.00
C SER A 280 5.25 17.03 -5.52
N TYR A 281 5.39 18.22 -6.14
CA TYR A 281 5.15 18.39 -7.58
C TYR A 281 6.13 17.53 -8.40
N PRO A 282 5.69 16.83 -9.47
CA PRO A 282 6.51 15.86 -10.19
C PRO A 282 7.86 16.40 -10.67
N SER A 283 7.92 17.65 -11.12
CA SER A 283 9.15 18.30 -11.60
C SER A 283 10.19 18.46 -10.48
N ILE A 284 9.75 18.82 -9.26
CA ILE A 284 10.63 19.01 -8.11
C ILE A 284 11.01 17.65 -7.53
N ARG A 285 10.03 16.78 -7.26
CA ARG A 285 10.25 15.45 -6.67
C ARG A 285 11.22 14.59 -7.48
N ARG A 286 11.14 14.61 -8.81
CA ARG A 286 12.03 13.82 -9.69
C ARG A 286 13.47 14.32 -9.69
N ARG A 287 13.70 15.62 -9.50
CA ARG A 287 15.04 16.22 -9.49
C ARG A 287 15.65 16.22 -8.08
N PHE A 288 14.82 16.42 -7.06
CA PHE A 288 15.21 16.58 -5.66
C PHE A 288 14.37 15.69 -4.75
N PHE A 289 14.49 14.37 -4.91
CA PHE A 289 13.71 13.39 -4.15
C PHE A 289 13.91 13.52 -2.63
N GLU A 290 15.12 13.84 -2.17
CA GLU A 290 15.42 14.01 -0.75
C GLU A 290 14.66 15.20 -0.12
N VAL A 291 14.59 16.33 -0.83
CA VAL A 291 13.83 17.52 -0.38
C VAL A 291 12.36 17.17 -0.26
N PHE A 292 11.80 16.49 -1.26
CA PHE A 292 10.43 15.95 -1.20
C PHE A 292 10.27 15.05 0.03
N PHE A 293 11.11 14.03 0.19
CA PHE A 293 11.00 13.03 1.24
C PHE A 293 11.02 13.65 2.64
N TYR A 294 11.98 14.53 2.93
CA TYR A 294 12.10 15.18 4.25
C TYR A 294 11.02 16.21 4.50
N SER A 295 10.68 17.06 3.53
CA SER A 295 9.60 18.04 3.69
C SER A 295 8.23 17.38 3.86
N HIS A 296 8.00 16.20 3.30
CA HIS A 296 6.72 15.51 3.47
C HIS A 296 6.44 15.11 4.92
N TYR A 297 7.45 14.94 5.78
CA TYR A 297 7.26 14.70 7.22
C TYR A 297 6.58 15.87 7.96
N LEU A 298 6.51 17.06 7.34
CA LEU A 298 5.72 18.18 7.84
C LEU A 298 4.22 17.83 7.98
N TYR A 299 3.76 16.68 7.48
CA TYR A 299 2.41 16.17 7.73
C TYR A 299 2.10 16.07 9.23
N ILE A 300 3.12 15.83 10.06
CA ILE A 300 2.98 15.77 11.52
C ILE A 300 2.58 17.14 12.07
N ILE A 301 3.27 18.19 11.61
CA ILE A 301 2.99 19.59 11.98
C ILE A 301 1.61 19.99 11.43
N PHE A 302 1.35 19.69 10.15
CA PHE A 302 0.05 19.93 9.52
C PHE A 302 -1.10 19.33 10.33
N MET A 303 -1.03 18.05 10.66
CA MET A 303 -2.11 17.37 11.38
C MET A 303 -2.25 17.85 12.83
N PHE A 304 -1.15 18.10 13.52
CA PHE A 304 -1.18 18.62 14.89
C PHE A 304 -1.85 20.00 14.95
N PHE A 305 -1.43 20.94 14.11
CA PHE A 305 -2.02 22.28 14.08
C PHE A 305 -3.42 22.31 13.45
N TYR A 306 -3.73 21.42 12.50
CA TYR A 306 -5.10 21.23 12.02
C TYR A 306 -6.04 20.86 13.17
N VAL A 307 -5.65 19.93 14.04
CA VAL A 307 -6.45 19.54 15.20
C VAL A 307 -6.71 20.72 16.15
N LEU A 308 -5.70 21.56 16.37
CA LEU A 308 -5.83 22.77 17.19
C LEU A 308 -6.68 23.86 16.50
N HIS A 309 -6.67 23.90 15.18
CA HIS A 309 -7.47 24.84 14.40
C HIS A 309 -8.97 24.49 14.45
N VAL A 310 -9.37 23.27 14.06
CA VAL A 310 -10.81 22.91 13.96
C VAL A 310 -11.42 22.39 15.27
N GLY A 311 -10.57 21.97 16.22
CA GLY A 311 -11.00 21.37 17.48
C GLY A 311 -11.46 19.92 17.37
N ILE A 312 -11.42 19.20 18.49
CA ILE A 312 -11.55 17.74 18.54
C ILE A 312 -12.84 17.17 17.93
N ALA A 313 -13.98 17.87 18.06
CA ALA A 313 -15.26 17.37 17.55
C ALA A 313 -15.26 17.24 16.01
N PHE A 314 -14.74 18.25 15.31
CA PHE A 314 -14.58 18.20 13.85
C PHE A 314 -13.41 17.31 13.42
N CYS A 315 -12.41 17.12 14.29
CA CYS A 315 -11.32 16.19 14.01
C CYS A 315 -11.81 14.76 13.81
N PHE A 316 -12.85 14.31 14.53
CA PHE A 316 -13.39 12.94 14.36
C PHE A 316 -13.98 12.66 12.97
N ILE A 317 -14.26 13.69 12.17
CA ILE A 317 -14.62 13.54 10.75
C ILE A 317 -13.43 12.97 9.95
N VAL A 318 -12.22 13.45 10.27
CA VAL A 318 -10.99 13.19 9.52
C VAL A 318 -10.15 12.09 10.15
N LEU A 319 -10.25 11.92 11.46
CA LEU A 319 -9.45 11.01 12.25
C LEU A 319 -9.50 9.52 11.82
N PRO A 320 -10.53 8.95 11.17
CA PRO A 320 -10.56 7.51 10.92
C PRO A 320 -9.43 7.04 10.01
N GLY A 321 -9.21 7.77 8.90
CA GLY A 321 -8.10 7.50 7.97
C GLY A 321 -6.73 7.71 8.65
N PHE A 322 -6.59 8.80 9.39
CA PHE A 322 -5.35 9.13 10.10
C PHE A 322 -5.03 8.13 11.23
N TYR A 323 -6.04 7.67 11.96
CA TYR A 323 -5.91 6.68 13.01
C TYR A 323 -5.39 5.35 12.47
N MET A 324 -5.97 4.84 11.37
CA MET A 324 -5.46 3.64 10.70
C MET A 324 -4.00 3.82 10.25
N PHE A 325 -3.67 5.00 9.72
CA PHE A 325 -2.31 5.35 9.36
C PHE A 325 -1.36 5.39 10.56
N MET A 326 -1.78 5.87 11.73
CA MET A 326 -0.97 5.86 12.96
C MET A 326 -0.68 4.44 13.45
N VAL A 327 -1.69 3.57 13.47
CA VAL A 327 -1.52 2.15 13.85
C VAL A 327 -0.50 1.48 12.93
N ASP A 328 -0.71 1.60 11.63
CA ASP A 328 0.16 1.01 10.61
C ASP A 328 1.57 1.62 10.63
N ARG A 329 1.72 2.94 10.78
CA ARG A 329 3.03 3.61 10.92
C ARG A 329 3.79 3.11 12.15
N PHE A 330 3.10 2.93 13.27
CA PHE A 330 3.73 2.46 14.50
C PHE A 330 4.13 0.98 14.42
N LEU A 331 3.30 0.14 13.80
CA LEU A 331 3.68 -1.25 13.53
C LEU A 331 4.93 -1.33 12.64
N ARG A 332 5.01 -0.55 11.57
CA ARG A 332 6.22 -0.48 10.72
C ARG A 332 7.45 -0.02 11.49
N PHE A 333 7.28 0.96 12.38
CA PHE A 333 8.36 1.40 13.26
C PHE A 333 8.86 0.25 14.16
N LEU A 334 7.96 -0.52 14.76
CA LEU A 334 8.34 -1.70 15.55
C LEU A 334 9.05 -2.77 14.71
N GLN A 335 8.64 -2.95 13.44
CA GLN A 335 9.28 -3.89 12.51
C GLN A 335 10.69 -3.43 12.13
N SER A 336 10.86 -2.14 11.83
CA SER A 336 12.11 -1.55 11.36
C SER A 336 13.28 -1.59 12.36
N ARG A 337 12.99 -1.92 13.63
CA ARG A 337 13.99 -1.96 14.71
C ARG A 337 14.86 -3.21 14.71
N ASP A 338 14.45 -4.26 14.00
CA ASP A 338 15.21 -5.51 13.95
C ASP A 338 16.28 -5.44 12.84
N ASN A 339 17.49 -5.95 13.14
CA ASN A 339 18.50 -6.25 12.14
C ASN A 339 18.19 -7.60 11.50
N VAL A 340 18.22 -7.66 10.19
CA VAL A 340 17.90 -8.86 9.41
C VAL A 340 19.18 -9.57 9.00
N ARG A 341 19.18 -10.90 9.11
CA ARG A 341 20.26 -11.75 8.61
C ARG A 341 20.33 -11.71 7.08
N LEU A 342 21.33 -11.01 6.56
CA LEU A 342 21.75 -11.10 5.16
C LEU A 342 22.60 -12.37 4.97
N LEU A 343 22.21 -13.24 4.03
CA LEU A 343 22.92 -14.49 3.75
C LEU A 343 24.00 -14.28 2.69
N SER A 344 23.60 -13.69 1.56
CA SER A 344 24.49 -13.47 0.42
C SER A 344 24.11 -12.24 -0.39
N ALA A 345 25.07 -11.75 -1.17
CA ALA A 345 24.87 -10.75 -2.21
C ALA A 345 25.50 -11.22 -3.51
N ARG A 346 24.71 -11.36 -4.58
CA ARG A 346 25.21 -11.65 -5.94
C ARG A 346 25.36 -10.35 -6.69
N VAL A 347 26.58 -10.03 -7.10
CA VAL A 347 26.92 -8.81 -7.83
C VAL A 347 27.07 -9.16 -9.32
N LEU A 348 26.29 -8.48 -10.16
CA LEU A 348 26.24 -8.68 -11.61
C LEU A 348 26.90 -7.50 -12.33
N SER A 349 27.54 -7.78 -13.47
CA SER A 349 28.17 -6.78 -14.35
C SER A 349 27.20 -5.73 -14.91
N SER A 350 25.89 -5.99 -14.85
CA SER A 350 24.80 -5.06 -15.21
C SER A 350 24.59 -3.90 -14.23
N ASN A 351 25.56 -3.62 -13.35
CA ASN A 351 25.41 -2.71 -12.21
C ASN A 351 24.20 -3.07 -11.33
N THR A 352 24.00 -4.36 -11.10
CA THR A 352 22.87 -4.92 -10.35
C THR A 352 23.37 -5.81 -9.25
N ALA A 353 22.72 -5.78 -8.09
CA ALA A 353 22.98 -6.70 -7.00
C ALA A 353 21.69 -7.42 -6.56
N GLU A 354 21.72 -8.74 -6.42
CA GLU A 354 20.70 -9.52 -5.71
C GLU A 354 21.12 -9.66 -4.25
N LEU A 355 20.25 -9.31 -3.30
CA LEU A 355 20.46 -9.50 -1.87
C LEU A 355 19.52 -10.60 -1.38
N THR A 356 20.07 -11.62 -0.71
CA THR A 356 19.31 -12.75 -0.18
C THR A 356 19.33 -12.72 1.35
N PHE A 357 18.14 -12.68 1.95
CA PHE A 357 17.93 -12.64 3.39
C PHE A 357 17.43 -13.98 3.91
N SER A 358 17.71 -14.27 5.18
CA SER A 358 17.07 -15.37 5.90
C SER A 358 15.63 -15.02 6.25
N LYS A 359 14.72 -15.96 6.06
CA LYS A 359 13.28 -15.82 6.26
C LYS A 359 12.77 -16.93 7.17
N ALA A 360 11.85 -16.60 8.08
CA ALA A 360 11.11 -17.59 8.85
C ALA A 360 10.13 -18.36 7.95
N LYS A 361 9.97 -19.67 8.16
CA LYS A 361 9.12 -20.54 7.31
C LYS A 361 7.66 -20.11 7.32
N GLU A 362 7.19 -19.54 8.42
CA GLU A 362 5.80 -19.10 8.60
C GLU A 362 5.47 -17.84 7.80
N LEU A 363 6.48 -17.12 7.30
CA LEU A 363 6.29 -15.94 6.49
C LEU A 363 6.01 -16.32 5.03
N MET A 364 4.72 -16.44 4.74
CA MET A 364 4.21 -16.60 3.38
C MET A 364 3.95 -15.25 2.72
N TYR A 365 4.39 -15.11 1.47
CA TYR A 365 4.15 -13.95 0.63
C TYR A 365 3.84 -14.39 -0.80
N ASN A 366 3.08 -13.57 -1.52
CA ASN A 366 2.70 -13.84 -2.90
C ASN A 366 3.72 -13.21 -3.87
N PRO A 367 3.82 -13.71 -5.12
CA PRO A 367 4.65 -13.08 -6.14
C PRO A 367 4.24 -11.61 -6.34
N THR A 368 5.18 -10.80 -6.83
CA THR A 368 5.06 -9.32 -6.99
C THR A 368 5.03 -8.53 -5.67
N SER A 369 5.22 -9.18 -4.52
CA SER A 369 5.33 -8.49 -3.23
C SER A 369 6.57 -7.58 -3.20
N THR A 370 6.47 -6.49 -2.46
CA THR A 370 7.53 -5.48 -2.29
C THR A 370 8.05 -5.49 -0.85
N LEU A 371 9.37 -5.40 -0.73
CA LEU A 371 10.10 -5.24 0.53
C LEU A 371 10.72 -3.86 0.57
N PHE A 372 10.59 -3.16 1.70
CA PHE A 372 11.30 -1.91 1.94
C PHE A 372 12.59 -2.19 2.69
N VAL A 373 13.70 -1.64 2.20
CA VAL A 373 15.02 -1.87 2.77
C VAL A 373 15.64 -0.56 3.22
N ASN A 374 16.23 -0.59 4.41
CA ASN A 374 17.12 0.42 4.94
C ASN A 374 18.49 -0.19 5.24
N ILE A 375 19.54 0.51 4.81
CA ILE A 375 20.92 0.15 5.11
C ILE A 375 21.55 1.34 5.85
N PRO A 376 21.64 1.28 7.20
CA PRO A 376 22.04 2.42 8.02
C PRO A 376 23.42 3.00 7.69
N CYS A 377 24.36 2.19 7.18
CA CYS A 377 25.69 2.66 6.77
C CYS A 377 25.66 3.57 5.52
N ILE A 378 24.61 3.47 4.70
CA ILE A 378 24.37 4.34 3.56
C ILE A 378 23.54 5.55 3.99
N SER A 379 22.41 5.29 4.65
CA SER A 379 21.49 6.32 5.16
C SER A 379 20.58 5.78 6.26
N LYS A 380 20.48 6.49 7.39
CA LYS A 380 19.67 6.10 8.54
C LYS A 380 18.15 6.29 8.35
N LEU A 381 17.74 7.16 7.42
CA LEU A 381 16.34 7.56 7.26
C LEU A 381 15.71 7.12 5.94
N GLN A 382 16.52 6.76 4.94
CA GLN A 382 16.01 6.42 3.61
C GLN A 382 15.58 4.95 3.55
N TRP A 383 14.30 4.74 3.23
CA TRP A 383 13.70 3.43 2.99
C TRP A 383 13.35 3.29 1.52
N HIS A 384 13.87 2.26 0.87
CA HIS A 384 13.68 2.03 -0.57
C HIS A 384 12.88 0.74 -0.82
N PRO A 385 11.79 0.79 -1.61
CA PRO A 385 11.06 -0.40 -2.01
C PRO A 385 11.77 -1.15 -3.12
N PHE A 386 11.81 -2.48 -2.99
CA PHE A 386 12.27 -3.40 -4.02
C PHE A 386 11.31 -4.57 -4.12
N THR A 387 11.01 -4.99 -5.35
CA THR A 387 10.20 -6.17 -5.59
C THR A 387 10.98 -7.42 -5.17
N ILE A 388 10.30 -8.31 -4.47
CA ILE A 388 10.81 -9.61 -4.07
C ILE A 388 10.85 -10.49 -5.32
N THR A 389 11.99 -11.12 -5.55
CA THR A 389 12.26 -11.97 -6.73
C THR A 389 12.19 -13.45 -6.42
N SER A 390 12.38 -13.84 -5.16
CA SER A 390 12.18 -15.22 -4.70
C SER A 390 10.70 -15.61 -4.67
N SER A 391 10.41 -16.92 -4.67
CA SER A 391 9.07 -17.46 -4.37
C SER A 391 9.06 -18.04 -2.96
N SER A 392 7.99 -17.76 -2.20
CA SER A 392 7.81 -18.32 -0.86
C SER A 392 7.61 -19.84 -0.88
N ASN A 393 7.15 -20.40 -2.00
CA ASN A 393 6.90 -21.83 -2.17
C ASN A 393 8.17 -22.57 -2.59
N LEU A 394 8.99 -21.95 -3.45
CA LEU A 394 10.25 -22.53 -3.92
C LEU A 394 11.37 -22.42 -2.88
N GLU A 395 11.46 -21.26 -2.22
CA GLU A 395 12.55 -20.89 -1.30
C GLU A 395 11.96 -20.58 0.09
N PRO A 396 11.61 -21.61 0.90
CA PRO A 396 10.83 -21.42 2.12
C PRO A 396 11.57 -20.67 3.24
N GLU A 397 12.90 -20.67 3.24
CA GLU A 397 13.75 -20.03 4.25
C GLU A 397 14.57 -18.84 3.72
N MET A 398 14.41 -18.50 2.44
CA MET A 398 15.14 -17.40 1.80
C MET A 398 14.19 -16.37 1.21
N LEU A 399 14.64 -15.12 1.17
CA LEU A 399 13.94 -14.03 0.52
C LEU A 399 14.95 -13.17 -0.24
N SER A 400 14.79 -13.05 -1.55
CA SER A 400 15.73 -12.36 -2.42
C SER A 400 15.11 -11.12 -3.08
N ILE A 401 15.86 -10.03 -3.12
CA ILE A 401 15.50 -8.80 -3.85
C ILE A 401 16.61 -8.45 -4.83
N VAL A 402 16.25 -7.74 -5.90
CA VAL A 402 17.21 -7.31 -6.93
C VAL A 402 17.22 -5.79 -7.01
N ILE A 403 18.41 -5.20 -6.95
CA ILE A 403 18.63 -3.76 -6.89
C ILE A 403 19.53 -3.34 -8.07
N LYS A 404 18.97 -2.56 -8.99
CA LYS A 404 19.75 -1.93 -10.07
C LYS A 404 20.31 -0.57 -9.62
N SER A 405 21.55 -0.27 -9.97
CA SER A 405 22.22 0.98 -9.65
C SER A 405 21.74 2.15 -10.53
N GLU A 406 20.62 2.78 -10.17
CA GLU A 406 20.07 3.94 -10.91
C GLU A 406 20.10 5.28 -10.13
N GLY A 407 20.04 5.24 -8.80
CA GLY A 407 20.06 6.42 -7.93
C GLY A 407 21.33 6.54 -7.08
N LYS A 408 21.46 7.65 -6.34
CA LYS A 408 22.61 7.90 -5.43
C LYS A 408 22.77 6.77 -4.39
N TRP A 409 21.67 6.39 -3.75
CA TRP A 409 21.65 5.33 -2.72
C TRP A 409 22.05 3.97 -3.31
N SER A 410 21.43 3.54 -4.41
CA SER A 410 21.70 2.24 -5.03
C SER A 410 23.11 2.17 -5.64
N THR A 411 23.64 3.29 -6.14
CA THR A 411 25.02 3.37 -6.64
C THR A 411 26.03 3.21 -5.52
N LYS A 412 25.78 3.83 -4.36
CA LYS A 412 26.65 3.68 -3.18
C LYS A 412 26.61 2.24 -2.65
N LEU A 413 25.44 1.61 -2.65
CA LEU A 413 25.30 0.18 -2.30
C LEU A 413 26.09 -0.71 -3.26
N TYR A 414 25.89 -0.55 -4.57
CA TYR A 414 26.56 -1.38 -5.57
C TYR A 414 28.09 -1.24 -5.49
N LYS A 415 28.61 -0.01 -5.37
CA LYS A 415 30.05 0.22 -5.18
C LYS A 415 30.59 -0.45 -3.94
N MET A 416 29.88 -0.32 -2.80
CA MET A 416 30.27 -0.94 -1.54
C MET A 416 30.34 -2.47 -1.63
N LEU A 417 29.38 -3.10 -2.32
CA LEU A 417 29.39 -4.55 -2.56
C LEU A 417 30.48 -4.95 -3.56
N SER A 418 30.70 -4.16 -4.61
CA SER A 418 31.71 -4.46 -5.64
C SER A 418 33.15 -4.43 -5.09
N THR A 419 33.43 -3.48 -4.19
CA THR A 419 34.73 -3.35 -3.52
C THR A 419 34.83 -4.19 -2.25
N TRP A 420 33.85 -5.05 -1.97
CA TRP A 420 33.85 -5.87 -0.78
C TRP A 420 34.94 -6.93 -0.87
N ASP A 421 35.82 -6.96 0.14
CA ASP A 421 36.92 -7.92 0.21
C ASP A 421 36.62 -9.02 1.22
N HIS A 422 36.96 -10.25 0.87
CA HIS A 422 36.65 -11.45 1.66
C HIS A 422 37.37 -11.48 3.02
N ASP A 423 38.49 -10.74 3.14
CA ASP A 423 39.30 -10.68 4.36
C ASP A 423 38.77 -9.72 5.43
N THR A 424 37.78 -8.88 5.08
CA THR A 424 37.18 -7.98 6.06
C THR A 424 36.00 -8.65 6.75
N ASP A 425 36.12 -8.90 8.05
CA ASP A 425 35.12 -9.48 8.97
C ASP A 425 33.88 -8.58 9.20
N ARG A 426 33.52 -7.77 8.20
CA ARG A 426 32.49 -6.74 8.29
C ARG A 426 31.12 -7.39 8.17
N THR A 427 30.21 -7.04 9.06
CA THR A 427 28.79 -7.37 8.96
C THR A 427 28.06 -6.20 8.31
N LEU A 428 27.13 -6.49 7.39
CA LEU A 428 26.26 -5.47 6.82
C LEU A 428 24.93 -5.47 7.56
N SER A 429 24.72 -4.49 8.44
CA SER A 429 23.42 -4.28 9.09
C SER A 429 22.39 -3.81 8.06
N VAL A 430 21.29 -4.55 7.98
CA VAL A 430 20.15 -4.25 7.10
C VAL A 430 18.87 -4.35 7.92
N SER A 431 17.98 -3.37 7.75
CA SER A 431 16.64 -3.38 8.34
C SER A 431 15.60 -3.43 7.22
N VAL A 432 14.49 -4.15 7.44
CA VAL A 432 13.47 -4.35 6.42
C VAL A 432 12.05 -4.08 6.95
N GLU A 433 11.15 -3.65 6.07
CA GLU A 433 9.72 -3.47 6.31
C GLU A 433 8.94 -4.21 5.19
N GLY A 434 7.88 -4.96 5.55
CA GLY A 434 7.12 -5.82 4.63
C GLY A 434 7.32 -7.32 4.92
N PRO A 435 7.01 -8.22 3.97
CA PRO A 435 6.59 -7.99 2.59
C PRO A 435 5.17 -7.41 2.45
N TYR A 436 4.95 -6.56 1.44
CA TYR A 436 3.63 -6.05 1.06
C TYR A 436 3.29 -6.49 -0.36
N GLY A 437 2.17 -7.16 -0.56
CA GLY A 437 1.81 -7.67 -1.89
C GLY A 437 0.33 -7.96 -2.04
N PRO A 438 -0.07 -8.48 -3.21
CA PRO A 438 -1.45 -8.86 -3.46
C PRO A 438 -1.87 -9.99 -2.50
N VAL A 439 -3.17 -10.03 -2.17
CA VAL A 439 -3.71 -11.08 -1.29
C VAL A 439 -3.95 -12.40 -2.02
N SER A 440 -4.14 -12.36 -3.33
CA SER A 440 -4.29 -13.55 -4.17
C SER A 440 -3.45 -13.44 -5.43
N THR A 441 -3.13 -14.60 -6.00
CA THR A 441 -2.44 -14.78 -7.29
C THR A 441 -3.43 -14.93 -8.45
N ASP A 442 -4.62 -14.34 -8.33
CA ASP A 442 -5.71 -14.54 -9.29
C ASP A 442 -5.32 -14.12 -10.72
N PHE A 443 -4.36 -13.20 -10.82
CA PHE A 443 -3.78 -12.69 -12.07
C PHE A 443 -2.92 -13.70 -12.84
N LEU A 444 -2.52 -14.82 -12.22
CA LEU A 444 -1.75 -15.86 -12.87
C LEU A 444 -2.60 -16.85 -13.67
N TRP A 445 -3.93 -16.85 -13.47
CA TRP A 445 -4.83 -17.85 -14.05
C TRP A 445 -5.35 -17.44 -15.43
N HIS A 446 -4.46 -17.50 -16.41
CA HIS A 446 -4.77 -17.33 -17.83
C HIS A 446 -4.26 -18.55 -18.62
N ASP A 447 -4.73 -18.75 -19.86
CA ASP A 447 -4.18 -19.84 -20.70
C ASP A 447 -2.76 -19.49 -21.18
N VAL A 448 -2.55 -18.20 -21.48
CA VAL A 448 -1.28 -17.64 -21.94
C VAL A 448 -0.95 -16.39 -21.12
N LEU A 449 0.30 -16.27 -20.67
CA LEU A 449 0.82 -15.10 -19.98
C LEU A 449 1.89 -14.41 -20.84
N VAL A 450 1.64 -13.16 -21.22
CA VAL A 450 2.60 -12.31 -21.90
C VAL A 450 3.13 -11.26 -20.91
N MET A 451 4.42 -11.35 -20.58
CA MET A 451 5.08 -10.47 -19.63
C MET A 451 6.02 -9.53 -20.38
N VAL A 452 5.74 -8.24 -20.36
CA VAL A 452 6.53 -7.21 -21.04
C VAL A 452 7.33 -6.40 -20.02
N SER A 453 8.65 -6.54 -20.07
CA SER A 453 9.58 -5.94 -19.11
C SER A 453 10.53 -4.93 -19.78
N GLY A 454 10.87 -3.88 -19.05
CA GLY A 454 11.86 -2.89 -19.48
C GLY A 454 12.93 -2.67 -18.41
N GLY A 455 14.17 -3.06 -18.70
CA GLY A 455 15.30 -2.94 -17.77
C GLY A 455 15.05 -3.66 -16.44
N SER A 456 15.17 -2.94 -15.32
CA SER A 456 14.89 -3.46 -13.96
C SER A 456 13.44 -3.89 -13.73
N GLY A 457 12.53 -3.57 -14.65
CA GLY A 457 11.13 -4.02 -14.63
C GLY A 457 10.96 -5.53 -14.78
N ILE A 458 12.02 -6.30 -15.02
CA ILE A 458 11.97 -7.77 -15.05
C ILE A 458 11.74 -8.40 -13.66
N THR A 459 12.05 -7.69 -12.57
CA THR A 459 12.08 -8.26 -11.22
C THR A 459 10.75 -8.86 -10.72
N PRO A 460 9.55 -8.27 -10.97
CA PRO A 460 8.30 -8.91 -10.59
C PRO A 460 8.04 -10.20 -11.39
N PHE A 461 8.50 -10.27 -12.64
CA PHE A 461 8.32 -11.44 -13.50
C PHE A 461 9.21 -12.60 -13.08
N ILE A 462 10.42 -12.34 -12.56
CA ILE A 462 11.26 -13.36 -11.93
C ILE A 462 10.50 -14.06 -10.80
N SER A 463 9.84 -13.28 -9.93
CA SER A 463 9.03 -13.83 -8.83
C SER A 463 7.86 -14.68 -9.31
N ILE A 464 7.16 -14.22 -10.35
CA ILE A 464 6.06 -14.98 -10.97
C ILE A 464 6.55 -16.29 -11.56
N ILE A 465 7.63 -16.25 -12.35
CA ILE A 465 8.19 -17.43 -13.00
C ILE A 465 8.65 -18.45 -11.95
N ARG A 466 9.35 -18.03 -10.90
CA ARG A 466 9.76 -18.91 -9.79
C ARG A 466 8.56 -19.54 -9.08
N ASP A 467 7.46 -18.81 -8.92
CA ASP A 467 6.24 -19.34 -8.30
C ASP A 467 5.52 -20.36 -9.20
N LEU A 468 5.49 -20.11 -10.51
CA LEU A 468 4.95 -21.05 -11.49
C LEU A 468 5.80 -22.33 -11.59
N ILE A 469 7.12 -22.22 -11.50
CA ILE A 469 8.02 -23.39 -11.41
C ILE A 469 7.73 -24.20 -10.14
N ALA A 470 7.53 -23.56 -8.98
CA ALA A 470 7.16 -24.27 -7.76
C ALA A 470 5.81 -24.98 -7.91
N MET A 471 4.84 -24.35 -8.59
CA MET A 471 3.52 -24.92 -8.84
C MET A 471 3.61 -26.14 -9.78
N SER A 472 4.45 -26.10 -10.81
CA SER A 472 4.64 -27.22 -11.74
C SER A 472 5.29 -28.42 -11.06
N GLN A 473 6.21 -28.19 -10.12
CA GLN A 473 6.89 -29.28 -9.38
C GLN A 473 6.01 -29.94 -8.32
N THR A 474 5.06 -29.21 -7.75
CA THR A 474 4.23 -29.69 -6.64
C THR A 474 2.91 -30.30 -7.10
N THR A 475 2.38 -29.91 -8.28
CA THR A 475 1.05 -30.30 -8.73
C THR A 475 1.09 -31.01 -10.08
N THR A 476 0.95 -32.34 -10.09
CA THR A 476 0.93 -33.17 -11.31
C THR A 476 -0.34 -33.06 -12.17
N THR A 477 -1.30 -32.19 -11.79
CA THR A 477 -2.64 -32.13 -12.40
C THR A 477 -3.03 -30.76 -12.95
N CYS A 478 -2.18 -29.74 -12.81
CA CYS A 478 -2.49 -28.38 -13.25
C CYS A 478 -1.74 -28.06 -14.55
N GLU A 479 -2.47 -27.80 -15.63
CA GLU A 479 -1.89 -27.25 -16.86
C GLU A 479 -1.32 -25.86 -16.54
N THR A 480 0.00 -25.71 -16.62
CA THR A 480 0.67 -24.43 -16.44
C THR A 480 0.43 -23.53 -17.66
N PRO A 481 0.30 -22.20 -17.47
CA PRO A 481 0.11 -21.29 -18.59
C PRO A 481 1.34 -21.30 -19.50
N LYS A 482 1.14 -21.11 -20.81
CA LYS A 482 2.25 -20.81 -21.72
C LYS A 482 2.78 -19.42 -21.39
N ILE A 483 4.09 -19.28 -21.20
CA ILE A 483 4.71 -18.02 -20.76
C ILE A 483 5.53 -17.45 -21.92
N THR A 484 5.25 -16.20 -22.30
CA THR A 484 6.07 -15.41 -23.22
C THR A 484 6.59 -14.18 -22.48
N LEU A 485 7.90 -14.14 -22.25
CA LEU A 485 8.58 -13.03 -21.58
C LEU A 485 9.30 -12.16 -22.62
N VAL A 486 8.78 -10.95 -22.84
CA VAL A 486 9.38 -9.94 -23.73
C VAL A 486 10.18 -8.97 -22.86
N CYS A 487 11.50 -8.94 -23.02
CA CYS A 487 12.39 -8.08 -22.25
C CYS A 487 13.07 -7.06 -23.14
N ALA A 488 13.03 -5.78 -22.77
CA ALA A 488 13.78 -4.73 -23.45
C ALA A 488 14.90 -4.19 -22.54
N PHE A 489 16.15 -4.39 -22.96
CA PHE A 489 17.35 -3.94 -22.28
C PHE A 489 18.05 -2.82 -23.05
N LYS A 490 18.79 -1.96 -22.33
CA LYS A 490 19.55 -0.87 -22.96
C LYS A 490 20.91 -1.36 -23.45
N LYS A 491 21.57 -2.22 -22.68
CA LYS A 491 22.92 -2.73 -22.94
C LYS A 491 22.92 -4.26 -22.91
N ALA A 492 23.88 -4.89 -23.59
CA ALA A 492 24.09 -6.32 -23.56
C ALA A 492 24.40 -6.84 -22.15
N SER A 493 25.13 -6.07 -21.33
CA SER A 493 25.42 -6.47 -19.95
C SER A 493 24.17 -6.65 -19.07
N ASP A 494 23.06 -5.98 -19.40
CA ASP A 494 21.79 -6.13 -18.68
C ASP A 494 21.13 -7.51 -18.89
N ILE A 495 21.55 -8.28 -19.91
CA ILE A 495 21.09 -9.66 -20.17
C ILE A 495 21.37 -10.56 -18.96
N ALA A 496 22.44 -10.30 -18.20
CA ALA A 496 22.76 -11.04 -16.97
C ALA A 496 21.62 -11.03 -15.93
N MET A 497 20.63 -10.13 -16.04
CA MET A 497 19.43 -10.20 -15.20
C MET A 497 18.55 -11.44 -15.49
N LEU A 498 18.63 -12.02 -16.68
CA LEU A 498 17.92 -13.26 -17.03
C LEU A 498 18.46 -14.45 -16.24
N ASP A 499 19.75 -14.45 -15.89
CA ASP A 499 20.36 -15.48 -15.04
C ASP A 499 19.80 -15.50 -13.61
N LEU A 500 19.06 -14.46 -13.22
CA LEU A 500 18.36 -14.38 -11.94
C LEU A 500 16.99 -15.07 -11.96
N ILE A 501 16.48 -15.53 -13.12
CA ILE A 501 15.21 -16.27 -13.19
C ILE A 501 15.34 -17.56 -12.36
N LEU A 502 16.46 -18.28 -12.52
CA LEU A 502 16.76 -19.47 -11.73
C LEU A 502 17.34 -19.08 -10.36
N PRO A 503 16.93 -19.76 -9.28
CA PRO A 503 17.51 -19.53 -7.96
C PRO A 503 18.97 -20.00 -7.89
N SER A 504 19.74 -19.43 -6.96
CA SER A 504 21.16 -19.79 -6.75
C SER A 504 21.37 -21.24 -6.32
N SER A 505 20.31 -21.93 -5.88
CA SER A 505 20.32 -23.34 -5.50
C SER A 505 20.40 -24.32 -6.69
N GLY A 506 20.40 -23.83 -7.94
CA GLY A 506 20.62 -24.66 -9.13
C GLY A 506 19.45 -25.60 -9.42
N LEU A 507 18.29 -25.04 -9.73
CA LEU A 507 17.09 -25.82 -10.05
C LEU A 507 17.06 -26.21 -11.53
N LYS A 508 16.74 -27.47 -11.84
CA LYS A 508 16.45 -27.91 -13.20
C LYS A 508 15.02 -27.48 -13.60
N LEU A 509 14.90 -26.83 -14.76
CA LEU A 509 13.61 -26.51 -15.34
C LEU A 509 12.90 -27.82 -15.73
N SER A 510 11.66 -28.02 -15.31
CA SER A 510 10.87 -29.17 -15.79
C SER A 510 10.55 -28.97 -17.27
N SER A 511 10.60 -30.05 -18.06
CA SER A 511 10.19 -30.07 -19.47
C SER A 511 8.74 -29.63 -19.71
N ASP A 512 7.92 -29.59 -18.66
CA ASP A 512 6.49 -29.26 -18.74
C ASP A 512 6.21 -27.75 -18.79
N LEU A 513 7.19 -26.89 -18.49
CA LEU A 513 6.99 -25.44 -18.45
C LEU A 513 7.45 -24.80 -19.78
N ASN A 514 6.48 -24.41 -20.62
CA ASN A 514 6.76 -23.76 -21.91
C ASN A 514 7.01 -22.26 -21.73
N ILE A 515 8.27 -21.90 -21.45
CA ILE A 515 8.75 -20.52 -21.36
C ILE A 515 9.45 -20.15 -22.67
N GLN A 516 9.00 -19.07 -23.31
CA GLN A 516 9.69 -18.41 -24.41
C GLN A 516 10.15 -17.03 -23.97
N ILE A 517 11.45 -16.74 -24.08
CA ILE A 517 12.04 -15.45 -23.71
C ILE A 517 12.48 -14.73 -25.00
N GLU A 518 11.98 -13.52 -25.22
CA GLU A 518 12.40 -12.63 -26.31
C GLU A 518 13.09 -11.41 -25.70
N ALA A 519 14.42 -11.35 -25.80
CA ALA A 519 15.23 -10.28 -25.23
C ALA A 519 15.75 -9.35 -26.34
N PHE A 520 15.33 -8.09 -26.27
CA PHE A 520 15.66 -7.02 -27.21
C PHE A 520 16.68 -6.06 -26.59
N ILE A 521 17.83 -5.93 -27.24
CA ILE A 521 18.92 -5.02 -26.87
C ILE A 521 18.84 -3.78 -27.75
N THR A 522 18.51 -2.65 -27.13
CA THR A 522 18.06 -1.46 -27.88
C THR A 522 19.14 -0.44 -28.24
N LYS A 523 20.37 -0.56 -27.72
CA LYS A 523 21.49 0.35 -28.06
C LYS A 523 22.69 -0.35 -28.65
N ASP A 524 22.98 -1.57 -28.21
CA ASP A 524 24.14 -2.32 -28.70
C ASP A 524 23.69 -3.11 -29.94
N ASN A 525 24.41 -2.95 -31.04
CA ASN A 525 24.07 -3.52 -32.34
C ASN A 525 24.73 -4.89 -32.58
N GLU A 526 25.76 -5.21 -31.80
CA GLU A 526 26.52 -6.46 -31.90
C GLU A 526 26.70 -7.06 -30.49
N PRO A 527 26.79 -8.40 -30.38
CA PRO A 527 27.20 -9.05 -29.14
C PRO A 527 28.62 -8.60 -28.81
N SER A 528 28.83 -7.96 -27.66
CA SER A 528 30.17 -7.63 -27.19
C SER A 528 30.89 -8.90 -26.74
N ASP A 529 32.13 -9.12 -27.20
CA ASP A 529 33.09 -10.13 -26.71
C ASP A 529 33.54 -9.89 -25.26
N GLU A 530 32.90 -8.99 -24.51
CA GLU A 530 33.06 -8.93 -23.06
C GLU A 530 32.55 -10.25 -22.50
N GLU A 531 33.50 -11.17 -22.27
CA GLU A 531 33.33 -12.44 -21.57
C GLU A 531 32.21 -12.29 -20.55
N THR A 532 31.20 -13.15 -20.61
CA THR A 532 30.06 -13.21 -19.69
C THR A 532 30.59 -13.19 -18.24
N GLN A 533 30.77 -11.99 -17.68
CA GLN A 533 31.52 -11.83 -16.44
C GLN A 533 30.75 -12.57 -15.36
N LYS A 534 31.40 -13.60 -14.79
CA LYS A 534 30.81 -14.50 -13.81
C LYS A 534 30.20 -13.72 -12.66
N ILE A 535 28.97 -14.07 -12.29
CA ILE A 535 28.26 -13.48 -11.15
C ILE A 535 29.10 -13.71 -9.88
N ARG A 536 29.55 -12.61 -9.25
CA ARG A 536 30.35 -12.69 -8.01
C ARG A 536 29.40 -12.81 -6.82
N THR A 537 29.47 -13.93 -6.11
CA THR A 537 28.65 -14.17 -4.90
C THR A 537 29.46 -13.88 -3.64
N LEU A 538 28.98 -12.94 -2.83
CA LEU A 538 29.51 -12.61 -1.52
C LEU A 538 28.67 -13.29 -0.45
N TRP A 539 29.30 -13.90 0.53
CA TRP A 539 28.64 -14.55 1.67
C TRP A 539 28.93 -13.78 2.95
N PHE A 540 27.90 -13.57 3.78
CA PHE A 540 28.01 -12.79 5.01
C PHE A 540 27.99 -13.70 6.25
N LYS A 541 28.87 -13.41 7.21
CA LYS A 541 28.88 -14.10 8.51
C LYS A 541 27.70 -13.62 9.37
N PRO A 542 27.07 -14.51 10.15
CA PRO A 542 25.95 -14.14 11.03
C PRO A 542 26.43 -13.27 12.20
N SER A 543 25.70 -12.19 12.49
CA SER A 543 25.88 -11.40 13.70
C SER A 543 24.90 -11.86 14.80
N PRO A 544 25.25 -11.72 16.10
CA PRO A 544 24.35 -12.09 17.20
C PRO A 544 23.09 -11.21 17.28
N SER A 545 23.09 -10.05 16.60
CA SER A 545 21.93 -9.15 16.51
C SER A 545 20.97 -9.52 15.36
N ASP A 546 21.39 -10.40 14.46
CA ASP A 546 20.66 -10.73 13.25
C ASP A 546 19.47 -11.62 13.57
N ARG A 547 18.36 -11.34 12.91
CA ARG A 547 17.14 -12.15 12.97
C ARG A 547 16.64 -12.51 11.58
N PRO A 548 15.96 -13.64 11.40
CA PRO A 548 15.27 -13.91 10.15
C PRO A 548 14.11 -12.93 9.96
N ILE A 549 13.78 -12.64 8.70
CA ILE A 549 12.57 -11.87 8.37
C ILE A 549 11.37 -12.69 8.83
N SER A 550 10.53 -12.08 9.67
CA SER A 550 9.32 -12.70 10.22
C SER A 550 8.14 -11.73 10.15
N ALA A 551 6.92 -12.28 10.14
CA ALA A 551 5.71 -11.48 10.20
C ALA A 551 5.60 -10.80 11.57
N ILE A 552 5.51 -9.47 11.61
CA ILE A 552 5.44 -8.69 12.86
C ILE A 552 4.30 -9.11 13.80
N LEU A 553 3.15 -9.51 13.24
CA LEU A 553 1.96 -9.95 13.98
C LEU A 553 1.76 -11.48 13.92
N GLY A 554 2.78 -12.23 13.48
CA GLY A 554 2.72 -13.67 13.33
C GLY A 554 1.81 -14.15 12.17
N PRO A 555 1.52 -15.47 12.11
CA PRO A 555 0.73 -16.11 11.03
C PRO A 555 -0.73 -15.64 11.00
N ASN A 556 -1.29 -15.30 12.16
CA ASN A 556 -2.64 -14.75 12.34
C ASN A 556 -2.64 -13.21 12.33
N SER A 557 -1.83 -12.61 11.46
CA SER A 557 -1.61 -11.16 11.38
C SER A 557 -2.90 -10.34 11.30
N TRP A 558 -3.88 -10.79 10.51
CA TRP A 558 -5.16 -10.10 10.36
C TRP A 558 -5.99 -10.06 11.66
N LEU A 559 -6.02 -11.14 12.43
CA LEU A 559 -6.75 -11.17 13.70
C LEU A 559 -6.09 -10.25 14.74
N TRP A 560 -4.76 -10.26 14.81
CA TRP A 560 -4.02 -9.34 15.67
C TRP A 560 -4.23 -7.88 15.25
N LEU A 561 -4.25 -7.59 13.96
CA LEU A 561 -4.56 -6.23 13.48
C LEU A 561 -5.98 -5.81 13.87
N ALA A 562 -6.98 -6.69 13.72
CA ALA A 562 -8.34 -6.44 14.20
C ALA A 562 -8.37 -6.19 15.72
N ALA A 563 -7.63 -6.99 16.49
CA ALA A 563 -7.54 -6.84 17.94
C ALA A 563 -6.87 -5.53 18.35
N ILE A 564 -5.81 -5.08 17.65
CA ILE A 564 -5.16 -3.80 17.91
C ILE A 564 -6.13 -2.64 17.61
N LEU A 565 -6.80 -2.67 16.46
CA LEU A 565 -7.76 -1.63 16.07
C LEU A 565 -8.94 -1.56 17.06
N SER A 566 -9.52 -2.69 17.45
CA SER A 566 -10.64 -2.71 18.40
C SER A 566 -10.21 -2.33 19.82
N SER A 567 -9.14 -2.95 20.35
CA SER A 567 -8.70 -2.71 21.72
C SER A 567 -8.17 -1.30 21.94
N SER A 568 -7.41 -0.73 21.01
CA SER A 568 -6.92 0.65 21.17
C SER A 568 -8.05 1.67 21.07
N PHE A 569 -9.06 1.41 20.24
CA PHE A 569 -10.25 2.25 20.19
C PHE A 569 -11.08 2.14 21.47
N ILE A 570 -11.28 0.94 22.02
CA ILE A 570 -11.98 0.74 23.31
C ILE A 570 -11.23 1.43 24.46
N ILE A 571 -9.90 1.26 24.54
CA ILE A 571 -9.06 1.93 25.55
C ILE A 571 -9.18 3.45 25.41
N PHE A 572 -9.14 3.97 24.18
CA PHE A 572 -9.36 5.38 23.92
C PHE A 572 -10.72 5.85 24.43
N LEU A 573 -11.81 5.13 24.14
CA LEU A 573 -13.15 5.47 24.63
C LEU A 573 -13.24 5.47 26.15
N ILE A 574 -12.70 4.45 26.82
CA ILE A 574 -12.72 4.34 28.28
C ILE A 574 -11.96 5.50 28.93
N ILE A 575 -10.71 5.73 28.50
CA ILE A 575 -9.88 6.78 29.08
C ILE A 575 -10.49 8.16 28.80
N VAL A 576 -10.94 8.41 27.57
CA VAL A 576 -11.58 9.69 27.22
C VAL A 576 -12.88 9.90 28.01
N GLY A 577 -13.69 8.86 28.20
CA GLY A 577 -14.92 8.94 28.99
C GLY A 577 -14.65 9.31 30.44
N ILE A 578 -13.71 8.60 31.09
CA ILE A 578 -13.28 8.89 32.47
C ILE A 578 -12.72 10.32 32.56
N MET A 579 -11.79 10.65 31.69
CA MET A 579 -11.15 11.96 31.66
C MET A 579 -12.13 13.11 31.41
N THR A 580 -13.10 12.92 30.53
CA THR A 580 -14.11 13.95 30.25
C THR A 580 -15.02 14.16 31.45
N ARG A 581 -15.43 13.08 32.12
CA ARG A 581 -16.33 13.13 33.29
C ARG A 581 -15.66 13.62 34.57
N TYR A 582 -14.40 13.28 34.81
CA TYR A 582 -13.73 13.56 36.09
C TYR A 582 -12.73 14.71 36.01
N TYR A 583 -12.13 14.97 34.83
CA TYR A 583 -11.05 15.94 34.68
C TYR A 583 -11.46 17.19 33.88
N ILE A 584 -12.18 17.02 32.77
CA ILE A 584 -12.58 18.14 31.90
C ILE A 584 -13.83 18.85 32.44
N TYR A 585 -14.86 18.08 32.80
CA TYR A 585 -16.10 18.55 33.42
C TYR A 585 -16.26 17.89 34.79
N PRO A 586 -15.45 18.27 35.80
CA PRO A 586 -15.52 17.67 37.12
C PRO A 586 -16.94 17.82 37.70
N ILE A 587 -17.40 16.75 38.35
CA ILE A 587 -18.76 16.56 38.86
C ILE A 587 -19.23 17.76 39.70
N ASP A 588 -18.31 18.42 40.41
CA ASP A 588 -18.63 19.45 41.39
C ASP A 588 -18.65 20.89 40.84
N GLN A 589 -18.19 21.14 39.60
CA GLN A 589 -18.04 22.53 39.10
C GLN A 589 -18.76 22.87 37.79
N ASN A 590 -19.34 21.89 37.08
CA ASN A 590 -20.16 22.03 35.86
C ASN A 590 -19.68 23.05 34.79
N LYS A 591 -18.41 23.49 34.86
CA LYS A 591 -17.73 24.42 33.96
C LYS A 591 -16.44 23.76 33.50
N SER A 592 -16.17 23.85 32.19
CA SER A 592 -14.95 23.32 31.59
C SER A 592 -13.73 24.01 32.20
N LYS A 593 -12.83 23.24 32.83
CA LYS A 593 -11.55 23.76 33.36
C LYS A 593 -10.50 23.98 32.27
N TYR A 594 -10.69 23.36 31.11
CA TYR A 594 -9.74 23.34 30.00
C TYR A 594 -10.21 24.17 28.79
N ASN A 595 -9.28 24.81 28.11
CA ASN A 595 -9.52 25.44 26.82
C ASN A 595 -9.68 24.36 25.72
N ALA A 596 -10.29 24.73 24.59
CA ALA A 596 -10.53 23.78 23.49
C ALA A 596 -9.23 23.13 22.94
N ALA A 597 -8.14 23.90 22.90
CA ALA A 597 -6.83 23.43 22.46
C ALA A 597 -6.25 22.36 23.39
N SER A 598 -6.24 22.59 24.71
CA SER A 598 -5.70 21.62 25.68
C SER A 598 -6.53 20.34 25.73
N ARG A 599 -7.86 20.44 25.58
CA ARG A 599 -8.73 19.26 25.41
C ARG A 599 -8.34 18.44 24.17
N SER A 600 -8.09 19.11 23.04
CA SER A 600 -7.75 18.44 21.79
C SER A 600 -6.37 17.75 21.87
N ILE A 601 -5.39 18.39 22.51
CA ILE A 601 -4.06 17.79 22.78
C ILE A 601 -4.20 16.53 23.64
N LEU A 602 -5.00 16.61 24.70
CA LEU A 602 -5.18 15.51 25.63
C LEU A 602 -5.84 14.30 24.97
N TYR A 603 -6.86 14.52 24.15
CA TYR A 603 -7.49 13.46 23.35
C TYR A 603 -6.50 12.82 22.37
N LEU A 604 -5.70 13.63 21.68
CA LEU A 604 -4.67 13.13 20.76
C LEU A 604 -3.62 12.29 21.47
N LEU A 605 -3.18 12.72 22.66
CA LEU A 605 -2.22 11.98 23.48
C LEU A 605 -2.78 10.63 23.91
N VAL A 606 -4.02 10.59 24.41
CA VAL A 606 -4.69 9.33 24.81
C VAL A 606 -4.81 8.38 23.62
N LEU A 607 -5.16 8.90 22.43
CA LEU A 607 -5.23 8.10 21.21
C LEU A 607 -3.88 7.48 20.86
N CYS A 608 -2.81 8.29 20.85
CA CYS A 608 -1.45 7.83 20.56
C CYS A 608 -0.99 6.77 21.57
N VAL A 609 -1.20 7.00 22.87
CA VAL A 609 -0.84 6.05 23.92
C VAL A 609 -1.60 4.74 23.76
N GLY A 610 -2.91 4.78 23.48
CA GLY A 610 -3.72 3.57 23.25
C GLY A 610 -3.21 2.73 22.07
N ILE A 611 -2.85 3.37 20.96
CA ILE A 611 -2.26 2.71 19.79
C ILE A 611 -0.90 2.10 20.15
N MET A 612 -0.03 2.86 20.81
CA MET A 612 1.32 2.43 21.15
C MET A 612 1.31 1.24 22.12
N MET A 613 0.47 1.29 23.14
CA MET A 613 0.36 0.24 24.16
C MET A 613 -0.11 -1.09 23.55
N THR A 614 -1.23 -1.07 22.82
CA THR A 614 -1.83 -2.28 22.24
C THR A 614 -0.95 -2.89 21.16
N SER A 615 -0.38 -2.07 20.27
CA SER A 615 0.51 -2.55 19.21
C SER A 615 1.79 -3.15 19.79
N SER A 616 2.40 -2.49 20.79
CA SER A 616 3.60 -3.01 21.45
C SER A 616 3.31 -4.32 22.18
N ALA A 617 2.19 -4.40 22.90
CA ALA A 617 1.77 -5.62 23.58
C ALA A 617 1.56 -6.79 22.59
N ALA A 618 0.87 -6.55 21.47
CA ALA A 618 0.64 -7.56 20.44
C ALA A 618 1.94 -8.06 19.79
N VAL A 619 2.88 -7.16 19.49
CA VAL A 619 4.19 -7.52 18.91
C VAL A 619 5.04 -8.30 19.92
N LEU A 620 5.11 -7.84 21.17
CA LEU A 620 5.85 -8.52 22.24
C LEU A 620 5.27 -9.91 22.53
N TRP A 621 3.95 -10.05 22.53
CA TRP A 621 3.27 -11.33 22.72
C TRP A 621 3.62 -12.33 21.62
N ASN A 622 3.54 -11.90 20.35
CA ASN A 622 3.91 -12.75 19.22
C ASN A 622 5.41 -13.09 19.24
N LYS A 623 6.29 -12.11 19.49
CA LYS A 623 7.73 -12.37 19.63
C LYS A 623 8.02 -13.39 20.73
N LYS A 624 7.34 -13.32 21.89
CA LYS A 624 7.50 -14.29 22.98
C LYS A 624 7.01 -15.68 22.57
N LYS A 625 5.81 -15.77 21.99
CA LYS A 625 5.21 -17.06 21.59
C LYS A 625 6.07 -17.80 20.57
N TYR A 626 6.45 -17.12 19.49
CA TYR A 626 7.19 -17.74 18.39
C TYR A 626 8.68 -17.93 18.69
N LYS A 627 9.26 -17.17 19.63
CA LYS A 627 10.60 -17.48 20.16
C LYS A 627 10.62 -18.78 20.98
N VAL A 628 9.58 -19.02 21.77
CA VAL A 628 9.43 -20.25 22.59
C VAL A 628 9.12 -21.47 21.72
N GLU A 629 8.31 -21.32 20.66
CA GLU A 629 8.08 -22.39 19.68
C GLU A 629 9.34 -22.70 18.87
N GLY A 630 10.10 -21.68 18.46
CA GLY A 630 11.39 -21.83 17.79
C GLY A 630 12.45 -22.53 18.64
N SER A 631 12.55 -22.25 19.95
CA SER A 631 13.48 -22.97 20.83
C SER A 631 13.11 -24.45 21.02
N LYS A 632 11.81 -24.79 21.02
CA LYS A 632 11.34 -26.19 21.09
C LYS A 632 11.52 -26.96 19.78
N GLN A 633 11.50 -26.28 18.64
CA GLN A 633 11.83 -26.88 17.34
C GLN A 633 13.34 -27.09 17.17
N VAL A 634 14.17 -26.22 17.75
CA VAL A 634 15.64 -26.36 17.72
C VAL A 634 16.12 -27.51 18.62
N GLU A 635 15.43 -27.85 19.72
CA GLU A 635 15.74 -29.06 20.51
C GLU A 635 15.35 -30.39 19.83
N ASN A 636 14.52 -30.36 18.79
CA ASN A 636 14.04 -31.57 18.09
C ASN A 636 14.56 -31.71 16.65
N VAL A 637 15.45 -30.81 16.22
CA VAL A 637 16.16 -30.92 14.96
C VAL A 637 17.64 -30.79 15.30
N ASP A 638 18.31 -31.94 15.43
CA ASP A 638 19.76 -32.02 15.30
C ASP A 638 20.12 -31.43 13.94
N VAL A 639 20.41 -30.13 13.93
CA VAL A 639 21.12 -29.48 12.85
C VAL A 639 22.51 -30.10 12.86
N PRO A 640 23.00 -30.65 11.74
CA PRO A 640 24.36 -31.15 11.68
C PRO A 640 25.29 -30.03 12.13
N SER A 641 26.09 -30.33 13.15
CA SER A 641 27.16 -29.48 13.63
C SER A 641 28.03 -29.02 12.44
N PRO A 642 28.52 -27.76 12.44
CA PRO A 642 29.46 -27.28 11.43
C PRO A 642 30.84 -27.87 11.73
N THR A 643 30.99 -29.17 11.50
CA THR A 643 32.27 -29.88 11.59
C THR A 643 32.77 -30.31 10.21
N SER A 644 32.24 -29.72 9.14
CA SER A 644 32.91 -29.72 7.85
C SER A 644 33.64 -28.39 7.67
N SER A 645 34.96 -28.49 7.60
CA SER A 645 35.88 -27.42 7.22
C SER A 645 35.38 -26.54 6.06
N PRO A 646 35.81 -25.27 5.97
CA PRO A 646 35.49 -24.38 4.84
C PRO A 646 35.85 -24.93 3.46
N SER A 647 36.62 -26.02 3.42
CA SER A 647 37.02 -26.76 2.22
C SER A 647 35.89 -27.60 1.60
N SER A 648 34.79 -27.92 2.28
CA SER A 648 33.76 -28.79 1.69
C SER A 648 32.70 -28.05 0.85
N TRP A 649 32.65 -26.72 0.95
CA TRP A 649 31.77 -25.87 0.13
C TRP A 649 32.53 -25.21 -1.04
N THR A 650 33.85 -25.28 -1.02
CA THR A 650 34.74 -24.67 -2.02
C THR A 650 35.00 -25.58 -3.23
N ASP A 651 34.69 -26.89 -3.14
CA ASP A 651 34.94 -27.87 -4.22
C ASP A 651 33.67 -28.45 -4.88
N ARG A 652 32.53 -27.75 -4.81
CA ARG A 652 31.46 -27.98 -5.80
C ARG A 652 31.58 -26.92 -6.88
N GLU A 653 32.51 -27.16 -7.81
CA GLU A 653 32.40 -26.60 -9.16
C GLU A 653 31.04 -27.05 -9.73
N ILE A 654 30.05 -26.16 -9.66
CA ILE A 654 28.75 -26.39 -10.31
C ILE A 654 28.99 -26.11 -11.80
N GLU A 655 29.32 -27.18 -12.52
CA GLU A 655 29.28 -27.26 -13.98
C GLU A 655 27.91 -26.79 -14.52
N SER A 656 27.96 -25.70 -15.30
CA SER A 656 27.18 -25.25 -16.48
C SER A 656 25.75 -25.72 -16.83
N THR A 657 25.20 -26.77 -16.25
CA THR A 657 24.01 -27.45 -16.77
C THR A 657 22.65 -26.74 -16.63
N PRO A 658 22.36 -25.88 -15.62
CA PRO A 658 21.07 -25.16 -15.56
C PRO A 658 20.98 -23.99 -16.53
N GLN A 659 22.10 -23.31 -16.80
CA GLN A 659 22.15 -22.11 -17.65
C GLN A 659 21.86 -22.43 -19.12
N GLU A 660 22.29 -23.61 -19.60
CA GLU A 660 22.05 -24.06 -20.98
C GLU A 660 20.55 -24.14 -21.33
N SER A 661 19.70 -24.54 -20.37
CA SER A 661 18.25 -24.65 -20.58
C SER A 661 17.57 -23.29 -20.78
N LEU A 662 18.06 -22.23 -20.11
CA LEU A 662 17.53 -20.87 -20.26
C LEU A 662 18.01 -20.23 -21.56
N VAL A 663 19.26 -20.50 -21.95
CA VAL A 663 19.85 -20.05 -23.22
C VAL A 663 19.08 -20.63 -24.41
N GLN A 664 18.70 -21.91 -24.37
CA GLN A 664 17.88 -22.54 -25.42
C GLN A 664 16.48 -21.92 -25.55
N CYS A 665 15.92 -21.39 -24.46
CA CYS A 665 14.61 -20.73 -24.45
C CYS A 665 14.66 -19.22 -24.79
N THR A 666 15.86 -18.65 -24.99
CA THR A 666 16.06 -17.20 -25.14
C THR A 666 16.44 -16.82 -26.57
N ASN A 667 15.57 -16.06 -27.22
CA ASN A 667 15.85 -15.41 -28.49
C ASN A 667 16.41 -14.00 -28.24
N LEU A 668 17.61 -13.73 -28.75
CA LEU A 668 18.29 -12.44 -28.63
C LEU A 668 18.11 -11.62 -29.91
N HIS A 669 17.70 -10.37 -29.76
CA HIS A 669 17.54 -9.40 -30.84
C HIS A 669 18.39 -8.16 -30.53
N PHE A 670 19.34 -7.82 -31.39
CA PHE A 670 20.24 -6.66 -31.22
C PHE A 670 19.84 -5.49 -32.12
N GLY A 671 20.03 -4.26 -31.64
CA GLY A 671 19.74 -3.04 -32.38
C GLY A 671 18.25 -2.71 -32.59
N GLU A 672 17.33 -3.57 -32.15
CA GLU A 672 15.89 -3.46 -32.42
C GLU A 672 15.07 -3.18 -31.16
N ARG A 673 13.87 -2.61 -31.34
CA ARG A 673 12.86 -2.48 -30.29
C ARG A 673 11.73 -3.48 -30.53
N PRO A 674 11.14 -4.05 -29.47
CA PRO A 674 10.04 -4.99 -29.63
C PRO A 674 8.84 -4.32 -30.30
N ASP A 675 8.32 -4.93 -31.37
CA ASP A 675 7.01 -4.56 -31.93
C ASP A 675 5.92 -5.16 -31.05
N LEU A 676 5.61 -4.44 -29.96
CA LEU A 676 4.64 -4.86 -28.95
C LEU A 676 3.25 -5.08 -29.55
N LYS A 677 2.88 -4.35 -30.60
CA LYS A 677 1.59 -4.49 -31.24
C LYS A 677 1.49 -5.83 -31.97
N LYS A 678 2.52 -6.18 -32.74
CA LYS A 678 2.59 -7.46 -33.44
C LYS A 678 2.61 -8.63 -32.45
N ILE A 679 3.50 -8.60 -31.46
CA ILE A 679 3.64 -9.69 -30.47
C ILE A 679 2.33 -9.96 -29.72
N LEU A 680 1.64 -8.91 -29.28
CA LEU A 680 0.39 -9.05 -28.51
C LEU A 680 -0.78 -9.53 -29.38
N LEU A 681 -0.86 -9.13 -30.65
CA LEU A 681 -1.93 -9.55 -31.56
C LEU A 681 -1.71 -10.96 -32.12
N ASP A 682 -0.45 -11.38 -32.31
CA ASP A 682 -0.11 -12.71 -32.83
C ASP A 682 -0.29 -13.81 -31.77
N THR A 683 -0.40 -13.44 -30.48
CA THR A 683 -0.57 -14.37 -29.37
C THR A 683 -1.97 -15.02 -29.39
N LYS A 684 -2.03 -16.32 -29.69
CA LYS A 684 -3.28 -17.10 -29.71
C LYS A 684 -3.58 -17.71 -28.34
N GLY A 685 -4.76 -17.42 -27.77
CA GLY A 685 -5.24 -18.01 -26.52
C GLY A 685 -6.69 -17.58 -26.22
N SER A 686 -7.46 -18.38 -25.47
CA SER A 686 -8.85 -18.02 -25.14
C SER A 686 -8.91 -16.93 -24.05
N SER A 687 -7.95 -16.95 -23.13
CA SER A 687 -7.68 -15.85 -22.20
C SER A 687 -6.17 -15.58 -22.13
N VAL A 688 -5.77 -14.36 -22.46
CA VAL A 688 -4.36 -13.93 -22.48
C VAL A 688 -4.15 -12.85 -21.42
N GLY A 689 -3.36 -13.16 -20.39
CA GLY A 689 -2.94 -12.20 -19.38
C GLY A 689 -1.72 -11.41 -19.85
N VAL A 690 -1.86 -10.09 -19.99
CA VAL A 690 -0.77 -9.19 -20.41
C VAL A 690 -0.31 -8.37 -19.22
N MET A 691 0.91 -8.61 -18.78
CA MET A 691 1.52 -7.90 -17.65
C MET A 691 2.65 -7.00 -18.14
N VAL A 692 2.68 -5.75 -17.69
CA VAL A 692 3.74 -4.80 -18.07
C VAL A 692 4.41 -4.15 -16.87
N CYS A 693 5.75 -4.17 -16.86
CA CYS A 693 6.56 -3.49 -15.84
C CYS A 693 7.76 -2.77 -16.48
N GLY A 694 7.91 -1.48 -16.19
CA GLY A 694 9.00 -0.66 -16.74
C GLY A 694 8.61 0.80 -17.03
N PRO A 695 9.29 1.47 -17.99
CA PRO A 695 9.11 2.89 -18.28
C PRO A 695 7.65 3.28 -18.57
N LYS A 696 7.24 4.47 -18.12
CA LYS A 696 5.86 4.97 -18.27
C LYS A 696 5.36 4.89 -19.72
N LYS A 697 6.19 5.26 -20.71
CA LYS A 697 5.83 5.23 -22.13
C LYS A 697 5.45 3.83 -22.61
N MET A 698 6.28 2.83 -22.28
CA MET A 698 6.04 1.43 -22.63
C MET A 698 4.74 0.90 -21.98
N ARG A 699 4.52 1.20 -20.70
CA ARG A 699 3.28 0.80 -20.01
C ARG A 699 2.03 1.42 -20.65
N GLN A 700 2.13 2.68 -21.08
CA GLN A 700 1.04 3.35 -21.80
C GLN A 700 0.83 2.75 -23.20
N GLU A 701 1.88 2.34 -23.88
CA GLU A 701 1.78 1.69 -25.19
C GLU A 701 1.07 0.34 -25.10
N VAL A 702 1.49 -0.54 -24.19
CA VAL A 702 0.82 -1.82 -23.93
C VAL A 702 -0.63 -1.61 -23.51
N ALA A 703 -0.89 -0.67 -22.60
CA ALA A 703 -2.25 -0.34 -22.19
C ALA A 703 -3.13 0.13 -23.35
N ASN A 704 -2.60 0.93 -24.29
CA ASN A 704 -3.34 1.38 -25.48
C ASN A 704 -3.67 0.21 -26.40
N ILE A 705 -2.75 -0.74 -26.57
CA ILE A 705 -2.95 -1.94 -27.40
C ILE A 705 -4.07 -2.78 -26.78
N CYS A 706 -3.99 -3.08 -25.48
CA CYS A 706 -5.02 -3.85 -24.79
C CYS A 706 -6.39 -3.13 -24.73
N SER A 707 -6.42 -1.79 -24.75
CA SER A 707 -7.67 -1.02 -24.76
C SER A 707 -8.28 -0.82 -26.16
N SER A 708 -7.52 -1.10 -27.23
CA SER A 708 -7.92 -0.78 -28.61
C SER A 708 -9.10 -1.60 -29.15
N GLY A 709 -9.54 -2.63 -28.43
CA GLY A 709 -10.61 -3.53 -28.87
C GLY A 709 -10.22 -4.47 -30.02
N LEU A 710 -8.96 -4.44 -30.47
CA LEU A 710 -8.45 -5.31 -31.55
C LEU A 710 -8.40 -6.80 -31.16
N ALA A 711 -8.40 -7.11 -29.87
CA ALA A 711 -8.41 -8.47 -29.32
C ALA A 711 -9.20 -8.49 -28.00
N GLU A 712 -10.35 -9.17 -27.97
CA GLU A 712 -11.25 -9.17 -26.80
C GLU A 712 -10.76 -10.06 -25.64
N ASN A 713 -9.79 -10.93 -25.92
CA ASN A 713 -9.21 -11.92 -25.02
C ASN A 713 -8.02 -11.40 -24.18
N LEU A 714 -7.60 -10.14 -24.36
CA LEU A 714 -6.47 -9.55 -23.63
C LEU A 714 -6.91 -8.97 -22.27
N HIS A 715 -6.27 -9.42 -21.19
CA HIS A 715 -6.45 -8.91 -19.83
C HIS A 715 -5.20 -8.15 -19.39
N PHE A 716 -5.32 -6.83 -19.25
CA PHE A 716 -4.17 -5.97 -18.93
C PHE A 716 -3.95 -5.79 -17.43
N GLU A 717 -2.70 -5.97 -17.00
CA GLU A 717 -2.23 -5.61 -15.67
C GLU A 717 -0.91 -4.84 -15.73
N SER A 718 -0.82 -3.75 -14.96
CA SER A 718 0.40 -2.95 -14.87
C SER A 718 1.00 -3.07 -13.48
N ILE A 719 2.24 -3.56 -13.42
CA ILE A 719 3.04 -3.61 -12.20
C ILE A 719 4.00 -2.43 -12.25
N SER A 720 3.86 -1.48 -11.33
CA SER A 720 4.70 -0.29 -11.33
C SER A 720 4.78 0.36 -9.97
N PHE A 721 6.01 0.38 -9.43
CA PHE A 721 6.39 1.29 -8.36
C PHE A 721 6.90 2.62 -8.94
N SER A 722 6.00 3.50 -9.38
CA SER A 722 6.38 4.85 -9.81
C SER A 722 6.13 5.85 -8.68
N TRP A 723 7.20 6.23 -7.97
CA TRP A 723 7.15 7.26 -6.92
C TRP A 723 6.70 8.62 -7.44
#